data_AF-A0A6H2EK11-F1
#
_entry.id   AF-A0A6H2EK11-F1
#
_cell.length_a   1.000
_cell.length_b   1.000
_cell.length_c   1.000
_cell.angle_alpha   90.00
_cell.angle_beta   90.00
_cell.angle_gamma   90.00
#
_symmetry.space_group_name_H-M   'P 1'
#
loop_
_entity.id
_entity.type
_entity.pdbx_description
1 polymer ?
#
loop_
_entity_poly.entity_id
_entity_poly.type
_entity_poly.pdbx_seq_one_letter_code
_entity_poly.pdbx_strand_id
1 'polypeptide(L)'
;MTVRNRGLSSCKWFYLFVVLVVTSLVTLSVTPVLQAHAADRQEYICEFECDIQAFIDEAGTNPARIVLYDGDNMVTSTIIINPGQDIEMVEGEPFSPMVYSDGSLLNREDGFARSLIHVKEGGKLTLQANPSGKTASNIGVYARGEYVSASSPTILVEGQLVLGKGSKVYGARNLSGVYQGAITVTGKNASLMIDGGTVTDNWRAQDPSSTQYGAGNIAVTKGARLIMNSGLVSDGHGSAVSGASYGETGGIGVYNGGYAEINGGEVTNNEGFGGGIVAWTWPQNRTATLRDPEGERSNVVINGGTISKNRAGFGGGGALVFGNATLVMNGGEITENTAPNGGGVNTMDLYVWGADYTWQEIDGEGPAQGFTAEEWKELVPGSFTMNGGTIAKNEASRTGGGVNVISNTVDLRGGEILDNTAEGQGGGVYVATKTYTARILNALITDNTSSAIGGGVWTCPTGSVTFYVTDGVAVANNSAKKFGDDLAHLNYGGAHAAPIRLSERMLGGGISQWYDDGSLATGTTRFDPDNTGDLRTPEEVFELSNAGIKNVSPQESLEIAKKFAQLTISGNAAPLGGGVGTNGHVVFGTPEQTSIQIEKVWIVDGVDVTDSGEDLTDGYAGNPVHVDVLRKDYSAQSGQVEETIVDTIELSWNAGWKTRIDNLPRNNADGDPIEYGVHEHDVEGFTSTAMVERQWDGSWLVKLTNTKDEPTVTSLRLAKKWTPGAPSNVESLSFDVIGTSDDFPDGRVIHTVDVTAPNWTTTVTDLPIKTDAGHDISYSVREHDVPGYVSVVSSKKNDDGTWVVDVENTVKTYDLRWSKTGEDGELLGGGVFQVTGPDGFELLVKDDSDADLDKKPGVFQISIPVAGEYTLVEVQAPAGYELDASPRTIRVDEPTSVTAPHTSGVFGAIVNKLLRTDITVEKHWVGEGQKVDVQFQLLSAIAGEDPQPVGDPVMLAAGATSYTWTSLPMFCDGKKLTYSVRELTVSDNFTSTVDGFVVTNTFTPPTPIPPMPPTPQIPELSKTGIDVSALGLVSLLLLIGGGMVLRRHRKTGACGELR
;
A
#
# COMPACT_ATOMS: atom_id res chain seq x y z
N MET A 1 -38.81 30.26 24.81
CA MET A 1 -40.27 30.28 25.06
C MET A 1 -40.82 28.89 24.67
N THR A 2 -41.42 28.13 25.59
CA THR A 2 -42.88 28.06 25.86
C THR A 2 -43.70 27.49 24.68
N VAL A 3 -44.55 26.43 24.74
CA VAL A 3 -44.63 25.13 25.47
C VAL A 3 -46.01 24.48 25.16
N ARG A 4 -46.09 23.14 24.90
CA ARG A 4 -47.34 22.30 24.83
C ARG A 4 -48.33 22.65 23.67
N ASN A 5 -49.41 21.92 23.29
CA ASN A 5 -50.16 20.67 23.67
C ASN A 5 -51.11 20.31 22.47
N ARG A 6 -51.84 19.19 22.28
CA ARG A 6 -51.88 17.76 22.74
C ARG A 6 -52.95 16.99 21.91
N GLY A 7 -52.92 15.65 21.83
CA GLY A 7 -54.05 14.78 21.39
C GLY A 7 -53.80 14.04 20.05
N LEU A 8 -53.76 12.71 19.90
CA LEU A 8 -53.99 11.53 20.78
C LEU A 8 -55.42 10.94 20.84
N SER A 9 -55.81 10.15 19.82
CA SER A 9 -56.75 9.00 19.88
C SER A 9 -56.77 8.26 18.52
N SER A 10 -56.13 7.11 18.29
CA SER A 10 -56.41 5.75 18.81
C SER A 10 -57.60 5.03 18.15
N CYS A 11 -57.33 3.97 17.40
CA CYS A 11 -58.28 2.86 17.21
C CYS A 11 -57.49 1.54 17.15
N LYS A 12 -57.82 0.59 18.03
CA LYS A 12 -57.40 -0.83 17.96
C LYS A 12 -58.64 -1.65 17.65
N TRP A 13 -58.50 -2.65 16.78
CA TRP A 13 -59.24 -3.90 16.94
C TRP A 13 -58.26 -5.07 16.86
N PHE A 14 -58.58 -6.15 17.56
CA PHE A 14 -57.67 -7.25 17.89
C PHE A 14 -58.55 -8.48 18.08
N TYR A 15 -58.24 -9.60 17.43
CA TYR A 15 -58.79 -10.91 17.82
C TYR A 15 -57.81 -12.03 17.46
N LEU A 16 -57.86 -13.10 18.24
CA LEU A 16 -56.82 -14.13 18.35
C LEU A 16 -57.44 -15.47 18.77
N PHE A 17 -57.12 -16.53 18.04
CA PHE A 17 -57.23 -17.97 18.37
C PHE A 17 -56.29 -18.69 17.35
N VAL A 18 -55.26 -19.47 17.67
CA VAL A 18 -54.97 -20.49 18.71
C VAL A 18 -55.48 -21.90 18.32
N VAL A 19 -54.54 -22.88 18.38
CA VAL A 19 -54.54 -24.31 17.96
C VAL A 19 -53.81 -24.53 16.62
N LEU A 20 -52.86 -25.48 16.44
CA LEU A 20 -52.24 -26.48 17.35
C LEU A 20 -50.68 -26.31 17.37
N VAL A 21 -49.91 -27.40 17.52
CA VAL A 21 -48.43 -27.49 17.61
C VAL A 21 -47.96 -28.82 17.00
N VAL A 22 -46.89 -28.82 16.20
CA VAL A 22 -45.86 -29.89 16.13
C VAL A 22 -44.50 -29.25 15.82
N THR A 23 -43.45 -29.62 16.55
CA THR A 23 -42.02 -29.27 16.35
C THR A 23 -41.26 -30.52 15.84
N SER A 24 -39.97 -30.57 15.51
CA SER A 24 -38.73 -29.89 15.95
C SER A 24 -37.69 -29.98 14.81
N LEU A 25 -36.58 -29.23 14.69
CA LEU A 25 -35.61 -28.68 15.65
C LEU A 25 -34.73 -29.76 16.32
N VAL A 26 -33.51 -29.98 15.81
CA VAL A 26 -32.43 -30.69 16.51
C VAL A 26 -31.11 -29.95 16.33
N THR A 27 -30.60 -29.37 17.42
CA THR A 27 -29.21 -28.92 17.55
C THR A 27 -28.59 -29.59 18.77
N LEU A 28 -27.46 -30.26 18.58
CA LEU A 28 -26.48 -30.68 19.60
C LEU A 28 -27.01 -30.99 21.02
N SER A 29 -27.42 -32.24 21.23
CA SER A 29 -27.44 -32.85 22.58
C SER A 29 -26.38 -33.94 22.68
N VAL A 30 -25.15 -33.57 23.06
CA VAL A 30 -24.11 -34.55 23.44
C VAL A 30 -24.41 -35.07 24.85
N THR A 31 -25.38 -35.97 24.92
CA THR A 31 -25.56 -36.95 26.00
C THR A 31 -25.02 -38.31 25.52
N PRO A 32 -24.54 -39.19 26.41
CA PRO A 32 -23.78 -40.36 26.00
C PRO A 32 -24.58 -41.29 25.09
N VAL A 33 -23.86 -42.11 24.31
CA VAL A 33 -24.39 -43.23 23.55
C VAL A 33 -24.92 -44.29 24.54
N LEU A 34 -26.11 -44.03 25.08
CA LEU A 34 -26.97 -45.08 25.59
C LEU A 34 -27.28 -45.99 24.41
N GLN A 35 -26.93 -47.27 24.55
CA GLN A 35 -27.15 -48.28 23.54
C GLN A 35 -28.62 -48.21 23.09
N ALA A 36 -28.84 -47.79 21.85
CA ALA A 36 -30.04 -48.16 21.13
C ALA A 36 -30.08 -49.68 21.20
N HIS A 37 -30.99 -50.21 22.03
CA HIS A 37 -31.19 -51.64 22.08
C HIS A 37 -31.56 -52.05 20.66
N ALA A 38 -30.94 -53.12 20.15
CA ALA A 38 -31.51 -53.78 19.00
C ALA A 38 -32.99 -54.02 19.34
N ALA A 39 -33.91 -53.58 18.49
CA ALA A 39 -35.30 -53.96 18.66
C ALA A 39 -35.32 -55.48 18.74
N ASP A 40 -35.98 -56.04 19.76
CA ASP A 40 -35.99 -57.48 20.04
C ASP A 40 -36.66 -58.23 18.88
N ARG A 41 -35.88 -58.47 17.82
CA ARG A 41 -36.27 -59.25 16.65
C ARG A 41 -36.60 -60.65 17.15
N GLN A 42 -37.73 -61.19 16.71
CA GLN A 42 -38.04 -62.59 16.97
C GLN A 42 -36.99 -63.46 16.26
N GLU A 43 -36.10 -64.08 17.03
CA GLU A 43 -34.94 -64.79 16.50
C GLU A 43 -35.29 -66.28 16.29
N TYR A 44 -35.18 -66.71 15.03
CA TYR A 44 -35.35 -68.08 14.58
C TYR A 44 -34.00 -68.65 14.20
N ILE A 45 -33.73 -69.90 14.59
CA ILE A 45 -32.47 -70.58 14.31
C ILE A 45 -32.72 -71.72 13.32
N CYS A 46 -32.03 -71.67 12.19
CA CYS A 46 -32.04 -72.69 11.16
C CYS A 46 -30.75 -73.52 11.29
N GLU A 47 -30.82 -74.70 11.91
CA GLU A 47 -29.64 -75.56 12.13
C GLU A 47 -29.30 -76.43 10.91
N PHE A 48 -30.26 -77.23 10.42
CA PHE A 48 -30.15 -78.10 9.24
C PHE A 48 -31.53 -78.29 8.59
N GLU A 49 -31.59 -78.34 7.24
CA GLU A 49 -32.79 -78.63 6.44
C GLU A 49 -34.08 -77.88 6.89
N CYS A 50 -33.95 -76.62 7.33
CA CYS A 50 -35.08 -75.88 7.90
C CYS A 50 -36.05 -75.33 6.84
N ASP A 51 -37.33 -75.22 7.17
CA ASP A 51 -38.29 -74.47 6.37
C ASP A 51 -38.20 -72.96 6.71
N ILE A 52 -37.38 -72.25 5.92
CA ILE A 52 -37.19 -70.79 6.06
C ILE A 52 -38.51 -70.04 5.84
N GLN A 53 -39.41 -70.54 4.98
CA GLN A 53 -40.71 -69.90 4.76
C GLN A 53 -41.60 -70.03 5.99
N ALA A 54 -41.59 -71.19 6.67
CA ALA A 54 -42.35 -71.37 7.90
C ALA A 54 -41.95 -70.37 9.00
N PHE A 55 -40.66 -70.05 9.14
CA PHE A 55 -40.20 -69.01 10.07
C PHE A 55 -40.68 -67.60 9.67
N ILE A 56 -40.69 -67.28 8.37
CA ILE A 56 -41.19 -65.99 7.85
C ILE A 56 -42.71 -65.89 8.05
N ASP A 57 -43.45 -66.97 7.82
CA ASP A 57 -44.90 -67.01 7.99
C ASP A 57 -45.30 -66.98 9.48
N GLU A 58 -44.53 -67.60 10.38
CA GLU A 58 -44.73 -67.54 11.84
C GLU A 58 -44.44 -66.14 12.41
N ALA A 59 -43.41 -65.45 11.90
CA ALA A 59 -43.08 -64.09 12.30
C ALA A 59 -44.21 -63.09 11.99
N GLY A 60 -44.98 -63.34 10.93
CA GLY A 60 -46.05 -62.44 10.48
C GLY A 60 -45.50 -61.03 10.22
N THR A 61 -46.07 -60.02 10.89
CA THR A 61 -45.61 -58.63 10.79
C THR A 61 -44.65 -58.20 11.92
N ASN A 62 -44.18 -59.13 12.75
CA ASN A 62 -43.14 -58.81 13.74
C ASN A 62 -41.78 -58.72 13.03
N PRO A 63 -40.91 -57.75 13.36
CA PRO A 63 -39.53 -57.78 12.91
C PRO A 63 -38.85 -59.05 13.42
N ALA A 64 -38.27 -59.83 12.52
CA ALA A 64 -37.67 -61.12 12.84
C ALA A 64 -36.21 -61.17 12.39
N ARG A 65 -35.45 -62.09 13.01
CA ARG A 65 -34.12 -62.51 12.55
C ARG A 65 -34.16 -64.00 12.25
N ILE A 66 -33.58 -64.42 11.14
CA ILE A 66 -33.33 -65.82 10.82
C ILE A 66 -31.81 -66.03 10.81
N VAL A 67 -31.33 -66.81 11.78
CA VAL A 67 -29.93 -67.20 11.90
C VAL A 67 -29.75 -68.50 11.12
N LEU A 68 -29.10 -68.40 9.96
CA LEU A 68 -28.82 -69.54 9.08
C LEU A 68 -27.49 -70.17 9.49
N TYR A 69 -27.45 -71.43 9.92
CA TYR A 69 -26.17 -72.09 10.23
C TYR A 69 -25.32 -72.32 8.97
N ASP A 70 -24.01 -72.43 9.21
CA ASP A 70 -22.98 -72.78 8.22
C ASP A 70 -23.32 -74.14 7.58
N GLY A 71 -23.65 -74.12 6.29
CA GLY A 71 -24.23 -75.27 5.60
C GLY A 71 -24.91 -74.97 4.27
N ASP A 72 -25.21 -76.04 3.53
CA ASP A 72 -25.78 -76.03 2.18
C ASP A 72 -27.32 -75.90 2.26
N ASN A 73 -27.84 -74.67 2.37
CA ASN A 73 -29.27 -74.43 2.61
C ASN A 73 -30.05 -74.46 1.27
N MET A 74 -30.52 -75.65 0.90
CA MET A 74 -31.12 -75.91 -0.41
C MET A 74 -32.55 -75.35 -0.57
N VAL A 75 -32.66 -74.32 -1.40
CA VAL A 75 -33.90 -73.61 -1.73
C VAL A 75 -34.65 -74.37 -2.83
N THR A 76 -35.67 -75.13 -2.41
CA THR A 76 -36.56 -75.94 -3.25
C THR A 76 -37.76 -75.17 -3.81
N SER A 77 -38.09 -74.02 -3.22
CA SER A 77 -39.20 -73.14 -3.61
C SER A 77 -38.87 -71.68 -3.30
N THR A 78 -39.58 -70.73 -3.92
CA THR A 78 -39.28 -69.29 -3.74
C THR A 78 -39.61 -68.85 -2.33
N ILE A 79 -38.62 -68.32 -1.61
CA ILE A 79 -38.79 -67.65 -0.33
C ILE A 79 -39.49 -66.31 -0.58
N ILE A 80 -40.61 -66.06 0.09
CA ILE A 80 -41.48 -64.91 -0.14
C ILE A 80 -41.52 -64.05 1.12
N ILE A 81 -41.12 -62.78 0.97
CA ILE A 81 -41.34 -61.74 1.98
C ILE A 81 -42.60 -60.96 1.57
N ASN A 82 -43.64 -61.04 2.40
CA ASN A 82 -44.95 -60.43 2.12
C ASN A 82 -45.03 -58.97 2.61
N PRO A 83 -46.08 -58.21 2.22
CA PRO A 83 -46.25 -56.83 2.67
C PRO A 83 -46.34 -56.74 4.20
N GLY A 84 -45.58 -55.82 4.81
CA GLY A 84 -45.55 -55.60 6.25
C GLY A 84 -44.60 -56.48 7.06
N GLN A 85 -43.78 -57.33 6.41
CA GLN A 85 -42.76 -58.14 7.08
C GLN A 85 -41.38 -57.46 7.01
N ASP A 86 -40.63 -57.45 8.13
CA ASP A 86 -39.22 -56.99 8.22
C ASP A 86 -38.34 -58.16 8.66
N ILE A 87 -37.74 -58.84 7.69
CA ILE A 87 -36.93 -60.05 7.90
C ILE A 87 -35.44 -59.70 7.76
N GLU A 88 -34.66 -60.04 8.77
CA GLU A 88 -33.20 -59.96 8.75
C GLU A 88 -32.62 -61.38 8.72
N MET A 89 -31.86 -61.74 7.69
CA MET A 89 -31.12 -63.00 7.65
C MET A 89 -29.66 -62.74 7.97
N VAL A 90 -29.09 -63.56 8.86
CA VAL A 90 -27.68 -63.49 9.27
C VAL A 90 -27.05 -64.88 9.31
N GLU A 91 -25.72 -64.90 9.24
CA GLU A 91 -24.89 -66.09 9.42
C GLU A 91 -24.96 -66.63 10.87
N GLY A 92 -24.87 -67.95 11.06
CA GLY A 92 -24.79 -68.60 12.37
C GLY A 92 -23.36 -68.75 12.89
N GLU A 93 -23.21 -69.01 14.19
CA GLU A 93 -21.92 -69.44 14.75
C GLU A 93 -21.70 -70.92 14.40
N PRO A 94 -20.51 -71.35 13.93
CA PRO A 94 -20.29 -72.73 13.50
C PRO A 94 -20.52 -73.74 14.63
N PHE A 95 -21.09 -74.90 14.31
CA PHE A 95 -21.54 -75.93 15.27
C PHE A 95 -20.41 -76.51 16.15
N SER A 96 -19.15 -76.22 15.84
CA SER A 96 -17.98 -76.63 16.61
C SER A 96 -16.87 -75.56 16.51
N PRO A 97 -16.24 -75.15 17.64
CA PRO A 97 -15.15 -74.15 17.63
C PRO A 97 -13.82 -74.66 17.04
N MET A 98 -13.83 -75.82 16.38
CA MET A 98 -12.70 -76.37 15.60
C MET A 98 -12.99 -76.42 14.09
N VAL A 99 -14.15 -75.95 13.64
CA VAL A 99 -14.54 -75.85 12.23
C VAL A 99 -14.51 -74.38 11.82
N TYR A 100 -13.91 -74.07 10.67
CA TYR A 100 -14.04 -72.76 10.04
C TYR A 100 -15.37 -72.73 9.29
N SER A 101 -16.18 -71.68 9.50
CA SER A 101 -17.38 -71.43 8.69
C SER A 101 -16.95 -71.08 7.27
N ASP A 102 -17.48 -71.79 6.28
CA ASP A 102 -17.36 -71.42 4.86
C ASP A 102 -18.48 -70.42 4.50
N GLY A 103 -19.59 -70.41 5.24
CA GLY A 103 -20.62 -69.37 5.22
C GLY A 103 -22.04 -69.91 4.99
N SER A 104 -23.02 -69.09 5.37
CA SER A 104 -24.44 -69.46 5.27
C SER A 104 -25.00 -69.12 3.90
N LEU A 105 -25.08 -70.13 3.02
CA LEU A 105 -25.48 -69.96 1.62
C LEU A 105 -26.89 -70.50 1.37
N LEU A 106 -27.77 -69.63 0.85
CA LEU A 106 -29.05 -70.00 0.23
C LEU A 106 -28.81 -70.44 -1.21
N ASN A 107 -28.87 -71.76 -1.44
CA ASN A 107 -28.43 -72.41 -2.67
C ASN A 107 -29.61 -72.90 -3.50
N ARG A 108 -29.62 -72.67 -4.82
CA ARG A 108 -30.69 -73.19 -5.70
C ARG A 108 -30.68 -74.72 -5.75
N GLU A 109 -31.81 -75.39 -5.48
CA GLU A 109 -31.91 -76.85 -5.66
C GLU A 109 -31.98 -77.29 -7.14
N ASP A 110 -31.47 -78.49 -7.42
CA ASP A 110 -31.54 -79.18 -8.70
C ASP A 110 -32.99 -79.24 -9.24
N GLY A 111 -33.19 -78.65 -10.43
CA GLY A 111 -34.51 -78.52 -11.06
C GLY A 111 -35.33 -77.29 -10.66
N PHE A 112 -34.92 -76.51 -9.65
CA PHE A 112 -35.65 -75.32 -9.19
C PHE A 112 -35.26 -74.04 -9.96
N ALA A 113 -35.71 -73.93 -11.22
CA ALA A 113 -35.35 -72.83 -12.13
C ALA A 113 -36.19 -71.53 -11.97
N ARG A 114 -36.56 -71.12 -10.74
CA ARG A 114 -37.24 -69.84 -10.43
C ARG A 114 -36.38 -68.95 -9.54
N SER A 115 -36.84 -67.72 -9.28
CA SER A 115 -36.25 -66.83 -8.27
C SER A 115 -36.20 -67.51 -6.90
N LEU A 116 -35.06 -67.38 -6.21
CA LEU A 116 -34.86 -67.94 -4.88
C LEU A 116 -35.59 -67.11 -3.83
N ILE A 117 -35.61 -65.80 -4.01
CA ILE A 117 -36.24 -64.84 -3.10
C ILE A 117 -37.15 -63.90 -3.90
N HIS A 118 -38.34 -63.62 -3.38
CA HIS A 118 -39.26 -62.58 -3.85
C HIS A 118 -39.67 -61.68 -2.68
N VAL A 119 -39.15 -60.46 -2.65
CA VAL A 119 -39.59 -59.41 -1.72
C VAL A 119 -40.74 -58.65 -2.38
N LYS A 120 -41.98 -58.88 -1.94
CA LYS A 120 -43.17 -58.19 -2.48
C LYS A 120 -43.23 -56.73 -2.03
N GLU A 121 -44.03 -55.92 -2.74
CA GLU A 121 -44.28 -54.51 -2.39
C GLU A 121 -44.67 -54.35 -0.91
N GLY A 122 -43.96 -53.46 -0.20
CA GLY A 122 -44.16 -53.22 1.24
C GLY A 122 -43.58 -54.30 2.18
N GLY A 123 -42.96 -55.36 1.67
CA GLY A 123 -42.11 -56.26 2.46
C GLY A 123 -40.65 -55.80 2.47
N LYS A 124 -39.86 -56.23 3.45
CA LYS A 124 -38.44 -55.88 3.60
C LYS A 124 -37.58 -57.08 3.98
N LEU A 125 -36.44 -57.21 3.28
CA LEU A 125 -35.37 -58.16 3.59
C LEU A 125 -34.05 -57.42 3.84
N THR A 126 -33.32 -57.83 4.87
CA THR A 126 -31.93 -57.44 5.11
C THR A 126 -31.05 -58.69 5.15
N LEU A 127 -30.01 -58.74 4.32
CA LEU A 127 -28.95 -59.75 4.37
C LEU A 127 -27.69 -59.08 4.91
N GLN A 128 -27.12 -59.59 6.01
CA GLN A 128 -25.87 -59.05 6.58
C GLN A 128 -25.14 -60.06 7.48
N ALA A 129 -23.85 -59.83 7.71
CA ALA A 129 -23.07 -60.57 8.70
C ALA A 129 -23.67 -60.45 10.11
N ASN A 130 -23.45 -61.47 10.95
CA ASN A 130 -24.05 -61.52 12.28
C ASN A 130 -23.50 -60.40 13.20
N PRO A 131 -24.37 -59.60 13.86
CA PRO A 131 -23.95 -58.59 14.84
C PRO A 131 -23.11 -59.12 16.03
N SER A 132 -23.08 -60.45 16.26
CA SER A 132 -22.20 -61.08 17.24
C SER A 132 -20.71 -60.94 16.91
N GLY A 133 -20.36 -60.74 15.63
CA GLY A 133 -18.97 -60.56 15.16
C GLY A 133 -18.08 -61.80 15.25
N LYS A 134 -18.66 -62.99 15.43
CA LYS A 134 -17.93 -64.27 15.60
C LYS A 134 -17.94 -65.20 14.37
N THR A 135 -18.68 -64.83 13.32
CA THR A 135 -18.93 -65.66 12.14
C THR A 135 -17.96 -65.27 11.00
N ALA A 136 -17.91 -66.02 9.89
CA ALA A 136 -17.01 -65.72 8.77
C ALA A 136 -17.33 -64.40 8.04
N SER A 137 -18.49 -63.80 8.35
CA SER A 137 -19.08 -62.66 7.66
C SER A 137 -19.40 -62.95 6.19
N ASN A 138 -19.93 -64.16 5.93
CA ASN A 138 -20.33 -64.63 4.61
C ASN A 138 -21.76 -65.20 4.65
N ILE A 139 -22.74 -64.39 4.25
CA ILE A 139 -24.12 -64.83 3.99
C ILE A 139 -24.43 -64.66 2.50
N GLY A 140 -24.85 -65.71 1.83
CA GLY A 140 -24.95 -65.73 0.36
C GLY A 140 -26.30 -66.16 -0.18
N VAL A 141 -26.61 -65.67 -1.37
CA VAL A 141 -27.66 -66.20 -2.26
C VAL A 141 -26.98 -66.65 -3.54
N TYR A 142 -26.70 -67.95 -3.64
CA TYR A 142 -25.95 -68.54 -4.75
C TYR A 142 -26.90 -69.28 -5.69
N ALA A 143 -26.95 -68.77 -6.92
CA ALA A 143 -27.90 -69.21 -7.92
C ALA A 143 -27.60 -70.59 -8.53
N ARG A 144 -26.42 -71.20 -8.25
CA ARG A 144 -25.94 -72.48 -8.85
C ARG A 144 -26.19 -72.57 -10.36
N GLY A 145 -26.13 -71.46 -11.10
CA GLY A 145 -26.63 -71.36 -12.47
C GLY A 145 -25.90 -72.22 -13.50
N GLU A 146 -24.69 -72.67 -13.18
CA GLU A 146 -23.89 -73.61 -13.97
C GLU A 146 -24.45 -75.04 -13.93
N TYR A 147 -25.20 -75.37 -12.87
CA TYR A 147 -25.93 -76.63 -12.70
C TYR A 147 -27.42 -76.46 -13.01
N VAL A 148 -28.01 -75.35 -12.56
CA VAL A 148 -29.46 -75.05 -12.64
C VAL A 148 -29.67 -73.64 -13.18
N SER A 149 -29.42 -73.46 -14.49
CA SER A 149 -29.61 -72.18 -15.17
C SER A 149 -31.06 -71.70 -15.08
N ALA A 150 -31.28 -70.39 -14.90
CA ALA A 150 -32.62 -69.81 -14.76
C ALA A 150 -32.72 -68.50 -15.56
N SER A 151 -33.80 -68.36 -16.34
CA SER A 151 -34.09 -67.13 -17.10
C SER A 151 -34.64 -66.01 -16.22
N SER A 152 -35.17 -66.34 -15.04
CA SER A 152 -35.69 -65.42 -14.03
C SER A 152 -34.59 -64.89 -13.09
N PRO A 153 -34.75 -63.67 -12.53
CA PRO A 153 -33.84 -63.11 -11.51
C PRO A 153 -33.57 -64.08 -10.35
N THR A 154 -32.38 -64.04 -9.75
CA THR A 154 -32.08 -64.76 -8.50
C THR A 154 -32.91 -64.19 -7.34
N ILE A 155 -33.01 -62.87 -7.27
CA ILE A 155 -33.85 -62.13 -6.31
C ILE A 155 -34.73 -61.13 -7.07
N LEU A 156 -36.05 -61.19 -6.83
CA LEU A 156 -37.03 -60.21 -7.30
C LEU A 156 -37.42 -59.28 -6.15
N VAL A 157 -37.32 -57.98 -6.37
CA VAL A 157 -37.57 -56.94 -5.36
C VAL A 157 -38.63 -55.95 -5.85
N GLU A 158 -39.82 -56.07 -5.31
CA GLU A 158 -40.92 -55.09 -5.42
C GLU A 158 -41.09 -54.30 -4.10
N GLY A 159 -40.54 -54.82 -2.99
CA GLY A 159 -40.38 -54.13 -1.71
C GLY A 159 -38.95 -53.65 -1.47
N GLN A 160 -38.42 -53.85 -0.27
CA GLN A 160 -37.09 -53.35 0.13
C GLN A 160 -36.07 -54.48 0.31
N LEU A 161 -34.90 -54.36 -0.32
CA LEU A 161 -33.75 -55.23 -0.08
C LEU A 161 -32.57 -54.40 0.44
N VAL A 162 -31.95 -54.85 1.53
CA VAL A 162 -30.69 -54.29 2.06
C VAL A 162 -29.61 -55.37 2.00
N LEU A 163 -28.53 -55.08 1.29
CA LEU A 163 -27.31 -55.89 1.22
C LEU A 163 -26.23 -55.24 2.07
N GLY A 164 -26.21 -55.60 3.35
CA GLY A 164 -25.22 -55.14 4.32
C GLY A 164 -23.89 -55.88 4.20
N LYS A 165 -22.89 -55.45 4.96
CA LYS A 165 -21.56 -56.05 5.04
C LYS A 165 -21.61 -57.58 5.11
N GLY A 166 -20.89 -58.24 4.22
CA GLY A 166 -20.76 -59.70 4.19
C GLY A 166 -21.91 -60.45 3.50
N SER A 167 -22.88 -59.73 2.93
CA SER A 167 -23.88 -60.34 2.04
C SER A 167 -23.35 -60.51 0.61
N LYS A 168 -23.71 -61.61 -0.07
CA LYS A 168 -23.28 -61.91 -1.44
C LYS A 168 -24.41 -62.45 -2.32
N VAL A 169 -24.52 -62.00 -3.58
CA VAL A 169 -25.46 -62.55 -4.56
C VAL A 169 -24.71 -62.89 -5.86
N TYR A 170 -24.68 -64.16 -6.25
CA TYR A 170 -23.79 -64.62 -7.33
C TYR A 170 -24.21 -65.91 -8.05
N GLY A 171 -23.54 -66.21 -9.15
CA GLY A 171 -23.62 -67.47 -9.88
C GLY A 171 -24.83 -67.59 -10.81
N ALA A 172 -25.49 -66.48 -11.17
CA ALA A 172 -26.60 -66.54 -12.12
C ALA A 172 -26.08 -66.79 -13.55
N ARG A 173 -26.82 -67.60 -14.31
CA ARG A 173 -26.53 -67.93 -15.71
C ARG A 173 -27.85 -68.04 -16.48
N ASN A 174 -27.84 -67.67 -17.76
CA ASN A 174 -28.98 -67.73 -18.69
C ASN A 174 -30.13 -66.73 -18.42
N LEU A 175 -29.87 -65.67 -17.65
CA LEU A 175 -30.81 -64.57 -17.40
C LEU A 175 -31.21 -63.90 -18.73
N SER A 176 -32.50 -63.73 -18.99
CA SER A 176 -32.95 -63.38 -20.35
C SER A 176 -34.15 -62.43 -20.47
N GLY A 177 -34.89 -62.11 -19.40
CA GLY A 177 -35.99 -61.14 -19.50
C GLY A 177 -35.53 -59.69 -19.73
N VAL A 178 -36.44 -58.87 -20.27
CA VAL A 178 -36.24 -57.41 -20.46
C VAL A 178 -36.31 -56.69 -19.10
N TYR A 179 -35.39 -55.75 -18.86
CA TYR A 179 -35.20 -55.04 -17.59
C TYR A 179 -34.98 -55.97 -16.39
N GLN A 180 -34.23 -57.07 -16.60
CA GLN A 180 -33.89 -58.06 -15.58
C GLN A 180 -32.38 -58.28 -15.45
N GLY A 181 -31.94 -58.53 -14.21
CA GLY A 181 -30.64 -59.09 -13.84
C GLY A 181 -30.76 -60.00 -12.62
N ALA A 182 -29.63 -60.49 -12.09
CA ALA A 182 -29.63 -61.41 -10.95
C ALA A 182 -30.37 -60.85 -9.73
N ILE A 183 -30.23 -59.55 -9.47
CA ILE A 183 -31.19 -58.78 -8.67
C ILE A 183 -32.00 -57.89 -9.61
N THR A 184 -33.32 -57.98 -9.53
CA THR A 184 -34.24 -57.11 -10.28
C THR A 184 -35.12 -56.33 -9.32
N VAL A 185 -34.94 -55.01 -9.28
CA VAL A 185 -35.69 -54.07 -8.45
C VAL A 185 -36.73 -53.39 -9.33
N THR A 186 -38.03 -53.56 -9.06
CA THR A 186 -39.09 -53.10 -9.96
C THR A 186 -40.29 -52.48 -9.25
N GLY A 187 -40.67 -51.29 -9.68
CA GLY A 187 -41.82 -50.53 -9.15
C GLY A 187 -41.43 -49.36 -8.24
N LYS A 188 -42.23 -48.30 -8.28
CA LYS A 188 -42.01 -47.00 -7.59
C LYS A 188 -41.79 -47.03 -6.08
N ASN A 189 -42.18 -48.13 -5.43
CA ASN A 189 -42.03 -48.33 -3.97
C ASN A 189 -40.92 -49.34 -3.64
N ALA A 190 -40.23 -49.87 -4.66
CA ALA A 190 -39.17 -50.86 -4.52
C ALA A 190 -37.80 -50.18 -4.35
N SER A 191 -36.97 -50.71 -3.46
CA SER A 191 -35.62 -50.18 -3.24
C SER A 191 -34.58 -51.24 -2.93
N LEU A 192 -33.39 -51.09 -3.51
CA LEU A 192 -32.17 -51.79 -3.12
C LEU A 192 -31.22 -50.80 -2.44
N MET A 193 -30.75 -51.13 -1.25
CA MET A 193 -29.63 -50.48 -0.57
C MET A 193 -28.45 -51.44 -0.50
N ILE A 194 -27.28 -51.03 -0.99
CA ILE A 194 -26.02 -51.77 -0.84
C ILE A 194 -25.13 -50.99 0.12
N ASP A 195 -24.74 -51.63 1.22
CA ASP A 195 -23.87 -51.06 2.24
C ASP A 195 -22.90 -52.13 2.78
N GLY A 196 -21.97 -52.52 1.92
CA GLY A 196 -20.93 -53.52 2.17
C GLY A 196 -21.24 -54.91 1.62
N GLY A 197 -22.37 -55.07 0.94
CA GLY A 197 -22.71 -56.30 0.20
C GLY A 197 -22.04 -56.38 -1.17
N THR A 198 -22.04 -57.58 -1.75
CA THR A 198 -21.40 -57.90 -3.03
C THR A 198 -22.38 -58.56 -3.99
N VAL A 199 -22.48 -58.05 -5.23
CA VAL A 199 -23.22 -58.67 -6.33
C VAL A 199 -22.23 -58.98 -7.44
N THR A 200 -21.96 -60.25 -7.70
CA THR A 200 -20.81 -60.66 -8.54
C THR A 200 -21.08 -61.93 -9.34
N ASP A 201 -20.37 -62.12 -10.46
CA ASP A 201 -20.44 -63.35 -11.26
C ASP A 201 -21.88 -63.71 -11.69
N ASN A 202 -22.56 -62.79 -12.38
CA ASN A 202 -23.93 -62.98 -12.86
C ASN A 202 -24.05 -62.69 -14.36
N TRP A 203 -24.55 -63.67 -15.12
CA TRP A 203 -24.43 -63.71 -16.58
C TRP A 203 -25.80 -63.77 -17.27
N ARG A 204 -26.00 -62.88 -18.25
CA ARG A 204 -27.07 -62.96 -19.25
C ARG A 204 -26.88 -64.18 -20.15
N ALA A 205 -27.97 -64.69 -20.72
CA ALA A 205 -27.89 -65.65 -21.82
C ALA A 205 -27.14 -65.00 -22.99
N GLN A 206 -26.18 -65.70 -23.60
CA GLN A 206 -25.30 -65.14 -24.64
C GLN A 206 -25.98 -65.16 -26.03
N ASP A 207 -27.16 -64.54 -26.13
CA ASP A 207 -27.98 -64.44 -27.34
C ASP A 207 -28.58 -63.02 -27.51
N PRO A 208 -27.96 -62.16 -28.34
CA PRO A 208 -28.41 -60.77 -28.55
C PRO A 208 -29.82 -60.65 -29.16
N SER A 209 -30.41 -61.74 -29.66
CA SER A 209 -31.76 -61.74 -30.26
C SER A 209 -32.88 -61.91 -29.23
N SER A 210 -32.60 -62.55 -28.09
CA SER A 210 -33.55 -62.72 -26.99
C SER A 210 -33.21 -61.90 -25.74
N THR A 211 -31.96 -61.42 -25.62
CA THR A 211 -31.48 -60.67 -24.46
C THR A 211 -31.09 -59.24 -24.84
N GLN A 212 -31.97 -58.31 -24.47
CA GLN A 212 -31.81 -56.87 -24.65
C GLN A 212 -32.34 -56.14 -23.41
N TYR A 213 -31.81 -54.92 -23.18
CA TYR A 213 -32.20 -54.02 -22.10
C TYR A 213 -32.17 -54.69 -20.70
N GLY A 214 -31.17 -55.50 -20.41
CA GLY A 214 -31.02 -56.22 -19.15
C GLY A 214 -29.58 -56.19 -18.60
N ALA A 215 -29.43 -56.60 -17.35
CA ALA A 215 -28.16 -56.55 -16.62
C ALA A 215 -27.68 -57.96 -16.22
N GLY A 216 -26.38 -58.18 -16.14
CA GLY A 216 -25.83 -59.36 -15.47
C GLY A 216 -26.17 -59.33 -13.97
N ASN A 217 -25.62 -58.35 -13.26
CA ASN A 217 -25.74 -58.18 -11.82
C ASN A 217 -27.08 -57.55 -11.37
N ILE A 218 -27.33 -56.27 -11.68
CA ILE A 218 -28.47 -55.52 -11.09
C ILE A 218 -29.28 -54.78 -12.17
N ALA A 219 -30.60 -55.00 -12.20
CA ALA A 219 -31.54 -54.18 -12.98
C ALA A 219 -32.50 -53.40 -12.06
N VAL A 220 -32.66 -52.10 -12.32
CA VAL A 220 -33.50 -51.17 -11.57
C VAL A 220 -34.52 -50.52 -12.51
N THR A 221 -35.83 -50.65 -12.26
CA THR A 221 -36.84 -50.21 -13.23
C THR A 221 -38.23 -49.83 -12.69
N LYS A 222 -39.02 -49.09 -13.48
CA LYS A 222 -40.40 -48.65 -13.20
C LYS A 222 -40.54 -47.80 -11.94
N GLY A 223 -39.67 -46.82 -11.74
CA GLY A 223 -39.64 -45.98 -10.54
C GLY A 223 -38.84 -46.55 -9.36
N ALA A 224 -38.26 -47.74 -9.48
CA ALA A 224 -37.46 -48.34 -8.40
C ALA A 224 -36.16 -47.57 -8.13
N ARG A 225 -35.68 -47.63 -6.89
CA ARG A 225 -34.46 -46.94 -6.44
C ARG A 225 -33.33 -47.91 -6.07
N LEU A 226 -32.11 -47.61 -6.51
CA LEU A 226 -30.87 -48.16 -5.97
C LEU A 226 -30.10 -47.06 -5.22
N ILE A 227 -29.58 -47.39 -4.05
CA ILE A 227 -28.60 -46.59 -3.31
C ILE A 227 -27.40 -47.50 -3.00
N MET A 228 -26.20 -47.09 -3.38
CA MET A 228 -24.97 -47.83 -3.12
C MET A 228 -24.01 -46.93 -2.33
N ASN A 229 -23.94 -47.17 -1.01
CA ASN A 229 -23.08 -46.42 -0.09
C ASN A 229 -21.69 -47.06 0.03
N SER A 230 -21.65 -48.39 0.00
CA SER A 230 -20.42 -49.18 0.02
C SER A 230 -20.73 -50.59 -0.50
N GLY A 231 -19.71 -51.36 -0.89
CA GLY A 231 -19.88 -52.71 -1.46
C GLY A 231 -19.26 -52.86 -2.84
N LEU A 232 -19.61 -53.95 -3.53
CA LEU A 232 -19.00 -54.36 -4.81
C LEU A 232 -20.07 -54.84 -5.81
N VAL A 233 -19.99 -54.38 -7.05
CA VAL A 233 -20.77 -54.92 -8.19
C VAL A 233 -19.80 -55.32 -9.30
N SER A 234 -19.51 -56.61 -9.47
CA SER A 234 -18.39 -57.04 -10.30
C SER A 234 -18.62 -58.27 -11.19
N ASP A 235 -17.74 -58.46 -12.17
CA ASP A 235 -17.62 -59.70 -12.96
C ASP A 235 -18.95 -60.16 -13.59
N GLY A 236 -19.83 -59.20 -13.87
CA GLY A 236 -21.12 -59.44 -14.53
C GLY A 236 -20.96 -59.42 -16.05
N HIS A 237 -21.69 -60.28 -16.75
CA HIS A 237 -21.62 -60.39 -18.21
C HIS A 237 -23.00 -60.19 -18.84
N GLY A 238 -23.11 -59.13 -19.65
CA GLY A 238 -24.15 -58.96 -20.66
C GLY A 238 -24.02 -59.99 -21.79
N SER A 239 -24.98 -60.01 -22.70
CA SER A 239 -25.05 -61.04 -23.76
C SER A 239 -24.15 -60.83 -24.98
N ALA A 240 -23.64 -59.62 -25.20
CA ALA A 240 -22.73 -59.32 -26.30
C ALA A 240 -21.84 -58.10 -26.05
N VAL A 241 -20.53 -58.32 -26.10
CA VAL A 241 -19.51 -57.26 -26.31
C VAL A 241 -19.27 -57.02 -27.82
N SER A 242 -20.18 -57.49 -28.68
CA SER A 242 -20.15 -57.33 -30.15
C SER A 242 -21.16 -56.30 -30.68
N GLY A 243 -21.80 -55.53 -29.81
CA GLY A 243 -22.64 -54.37 -30.18
C GLY A 243 -24.09 -54.68 -30.59
N ALA A 244 -24.53 -55.95 -30.56
CA ALA A 244 -25.89 -56.33 -30.97
C ALA A 244 -26.97 -56.27 -29.85
N SER A 245 -26.54 -56.24 -28.57
CA SER A 245 -27.44 -56.35 -27.40
C SER A 245 -27.81 -55.00 -26.81
N TYR A 246 -28.65 -54.25 -27.53
CA TYR A 246 -29.05 -52.88 -27.15
C TYR A 246 -29.48 -52.76 -25.68
N GLY A 247 -28.87 -51.78 -24.99
CA GLY A 247 -29.17 -51.46 -23.59
C GLY A 247 -28.72 -52.49 -22.54
N GLU A 248 -27.90 -53.48 -22.89
CA GLU A 248 -27.37 -54.44 -21.90
C GLU A 248 -26.08 -54.01 -21.21
N THR A 249 -25.90 -54.48 -19.98
CA THR A 249 -24.70 -54.26 -19.13
C THR A 249 -24.36 -55.51 -18.34
N GLY A 250 -23.09 -55.66 -17.94
CA GLY A 250 -22.71 -56.63 -16.92
C GLY A 250 -23.11 -56.18 -15.52
N GLY A 251 -22.96 -54.89 -15.22
CA GLY A 251 -23.11 -54.31 -13.88
C GLY A 251 -24.53 -53.84 -13.57
N ILE A 252 -24.75 -52.53 -13.64
CA ILE A 252 -25.96 -51.85 -13.13
C ILE A 252 -26.76 -51.25 -14.29
N GLY A 253 -27.91 -51.85 -14.60
CA GLY A 253 -28.85 -51.35 -15.60
C GLY A 253 -30.01 -50.57 -14.97
N VAL A 254 -30.25 -49.35 -15.43
CA VAL A 254 -31.24 -48.41 -14.89
C VAL A 254 -32.20 -48.02 -16.01
N TYR A 255 -33.46 -48.43 -15.89
CA TYR A 255 -34.40 -48.50 -17.02
C TYR A 255 -35.79 -47.95 -16.71
N ASN A 256 -36.37 -47.14 -17.59
CA ASN A 256 -37.81 -46.79 -17.58
C ASN A 256 -38.26 -46.26 -16.21
N GLY A 257 -37.83 -45.04 -15.88
CA GLY A 257 -38.07 -44.37 -14.59
C GLY A 257 -37.21 -44.90 -13.43
N GLY A 258 -36.24 -45.77 -13.69
CA GLY A 258 -35.31 -46.25 -12.65
C GLY A 258 -34.38 -45.14 -12.14
N TYR A 259 -34.02 -45.19 -10.86
CA TYR A 259 -33.08 -44.27 -10.23
C TYR A 259 -31.94 -45.04 -9.56
N ALA A 260 -30.69 -44.65 -9.78
CA ALA A 260 -29.53 -45.16 -9.05
C ALA A 260 -28.65 -44.04 -8.50
N GLU A 261 -28.18 -44.20 -7.28
CA GLU A 261 -27.29 -43.26 -6.58
C GLU A 261 -26.08 -44.00 -6.02
N ILE A 262 -24.90 -43.66 -6.53
CA ILE A 262 -23.62 -44.25 -6.15
C ILE A 262 -22.87 -43.25 -5.27
N ASN A 263 -22.92 -43.49 -3.96
CA ASN A 263 -22.23 -42.70 -2.93
C ASN A 263 -20.86 -43.28 -2.56
N GLY A 264 -20.64 -44.57 -2.82
CA GLY A 264 -19.38 -45.27 -2.54
C GLY A 264 -19.40 -46.74 -2.97
N GLY A 265 -18.30 -47.45 -2.73
CA GLY A 265 -18.10 -48.83 -3.21
C GLY A 265 -17.51 -48.88 -4.63
N GLU A 266 -17.47 -50.08 -5.21
CA GLU A 266 -16.82 -50.35 -6.51
C GLU A 266 -17.75 -51.06 -7.51
N VAL A 267 -17.72 -50.63 -8.79
CA VAL A 267 -18.39 -51.30 -9.92
C VAL A 267 -17.30 -51.69 -10.94
N THR A 268 -16.90 -52.97 -10.98
CA THR A 268 -15.65 -53.38 -11.67
C THR A 268 -15.70 -54.66 -12.50
N ASN A 269 -14.85 -54.77 -13.52
CA ASN A 269 -14.72 -55.94 -14.40
C ASN A 269 -16.04 -56.37 -15.11
N ASN A 270 -17.05 -55.50 -15.24
CA ASN A 270 -18.31 -55.85 -15.88
C ASN A 270 -18.21 -55.70 -17.41
N GLU A 271 -18.72 -56.67 -18.17
CA GLU A 271 -18.76 -56.64 -19.64
C GLU A 271 -20.19 -56.53 -20.17
N GLY A 272 -20.41 -55.76 -21.25
CA GLY A 272 -21.74 -55.66 -21.87
C GLY A 272 -21.78 -54.80 -23.14
N PHE A 273 -22.97 -54.31 -23.50
CA PHE A 273 -23.13 -53.34 -24.60
C PHE A 273 -22.63 -51.97 -24.14
N GLY A 274 -23.09 -51.51 -22.96
CA GLY A 274 -22.31 -50.67 -22.05
C GLY A 274 -21.65 -51.55 -20.97
N GLY A 275 -20.54 -51.10 -20.37
CA GLY A 275 -19.76 -51.92 -19.43
C GLY A 275 -20.36 -51.93 -18.01
N GLY A 276 -19.99 -50.93 -17.20
CA GLY A 276 -20.29 -50.87 -15.77
C GLY A 276 -21.72 -50.45 -15.44
N ILE A 277 -22.16 -49.30 -15.96
CA ILE A 277 -23.51 -48.74 -15.72
C ILE A 277 -24.19 -48.39 -17.06
N VAL A 278 -25.48 -48.71 -17.20
CA VAL A 278 -26.33 -48.29 -18.33
C VAL A 278 -27.56 -47.57 -17.82
N ALA A 279 -27.70 -46.29 -18.16
CA ALA A 279 -28.91 -45.50 -17.97
C ALA A 279 -29.67 -45.42 -19.31
N TRP A 280 -30.81 -46.11 -19.41
CA TRP A 280 -31.50 -46.33 -20.70
C TRP A 280 -33.03 -46.25 -20.58
N THR A 281 -33.64 -45.29 -21.28
CA THR A 281 -35.06 -45.32 -21.64
C THR A 281 -35.21 -44.90 -23.10
N TRP A 282 -35.92 -45.70 -23.91
CA TRP A 282 -36.05 -45.44 -25.34
C TRP A 282 -37.51 -45.33 -25.81
N PRO A 283 -38.01 -44.12 -26.13
CA PRO A 283 -39.38 -43.92 -26.58
C PRO A 283 -39.51 -44.18 -28.08
N GLN A 284 -39.95 -45.40 -28.41
CA GLN A 284 -40.07 -45.98 -29.77
C GLN A 284 -41.05 -45.27 -30.73
N ASN A 285 -41.65 -44.13 -30.36
CA ASN A 285 -42.52 -43.29 -31.21
C ASN A 285 -43.00 -42.03 -30.45
N ARG A 286 -43.44 -41.01 -31.20
CA ARG A 286 -43.92 -39.71 -30.69
C ARG A 286 -44.93 -39.80 -29.52
N THR A 287 -45.82 -40.81 -29.53
CA THR A 287 -46.83 -41.00 -28.49
C THR A 287 -46.23 -41.51 -27.17
N ALA A 288 -45.15 -42.29 -27.22
CA ALA A 288 -44.37 -42.65 -26.05
C ALA A 288 -43.56 -41.45 -25.54
N THR A 289 -42.89 -40.73 -26.45
CA THR A 289 -42.04 -39.56 -26.15
C THR A 289 -42.80 -38.45 -25.42
N LEU A 290 -44.09 -38.27 -25.70
CA LEU A 290 -44.96 -37.27 -25.08
C LEU A 290 -45.81 -37.79 -23.90
N ARG A 291 -45.63 -39.05 -23.46
CA ARG A 291 -46.51 -39.65 -22.43
C ARG A 291 -46.18 -39.16 -21.02
N ASP A 292 -44.94 -39.41 -20.58
CA ASP A 292 -44.42 -39.06 -19.27
C ASP A 292 -42.87 -39.01 -19.33
N PRO A 293 -42.28 -38.02 -20.04
CA PRO A 293 -40.83 -37.97 -20.27
C PRO A 293 -40.03 -37.73 -18.97
N GLU A 294 -40.62 -37.17 -17.92
CA GLU A 294 -39.95 -37.01 -16.63
C GLU A 294 -40.07 -38.28 -15.77
N GLY A 295 -41.27 -38.88 -15.66
CA GLY A 295 -41.49 -40.09 -14.85
C GLY A 295 -40.87 -41.36 -15.43
N GLU A 296 -40.64 -41.42 -16.75
CA GLU A 296 -39.97 -42.56 -17.42
C GLU A 296 -38.45 -42.35 -17.58
N ARG A 297 -37.90 -41.22 -17.12
CA ARG A 297 -36.47 -40.89 -17.23
C ARG A 297 -35.61 -41.82 -16.38
N SER A 298 -34.60 -42.45 -17.00
CA SER A 298 -33.57 -43.19 -16.23
C SER A 298 -32.57 -42.22 -15.62
N ASN A 299 -32.46 -42.19 -14.29
CA ASN A 299 -31.63 -41.23 -13.56
C ASN A 299 -30.48 -41.96 -12.87
N VAL A 300 -29.24 -41.48 -13.06
CA VAL A 300 -28.06 -41.93 -12.32
C VAL A 300 -27.35 -40.74 -11.70
N VAL A 301 -27.00 -40.85 -10.42
CA VAL A 301 -26.20 -39.87 -9.68
C VAL A 301 -24.96 -40.58 -9.14
N ILE A 302 -23.78 -40.01 -9.38
CA ILE A 302 -22.51 -40.48 -8.80
C ILE A 302 -21.98 -39.37 -7.90
N ASN A 303 -21.94 -39.62 -6.60
CA ASN A 303 -21.37 -38.74 -5.59
C ASN A 303 -20.01 -39.26 -5.08
N GLY A 304 -19.73 -40.55 -5.28
CA GLY A 304 -18.51 -41.21 -4.82
C GLY A 304 -18.37 -42.64 -5.35
N GLY A 305 -17.35 -43.34 -4.88
CA GLY A 305 -17.02 -44.71 -5.33
C GLY A 305 -16.19 -44.75 -6.61
N THR A 306 -15.90 -45.97 -7.08
CA THR A 306 -15.02 -46.23 -8.22
C THR A 306 -15.70 -47.14 -9.24
N ILE A 307 -15.71 -46.75 -10.51
CA ILE A 307 -16.23 -47.52 -11.63
C ILE A 307 -15.02 -47.90 -12.51
N SER A 308 -14.52 -49.13 -12.39
CA SER A 308 -13.20 -49.52 -12.93
C SER A 308 -13.20 -50.72 -13.88
N LYS A 309 -12.29 -50.76 -14.87
CA LYS A 309 -11.99 -51.97 -15.67
C LYS A 309 -13.17 -52.61 -16.40
N ASN A 310 -14.29 -51.90 -16.54
CA ASN A 310 -15.47 -52.38 -17.22
C ASN A 310 -15.29 -52.24 -18.73
N ARG A 311 -16.00 -53.08 -19.51
CA ARG A 311 -15.78 -53.20 -20.95
C ARG A 311 -17.09 -53.16 -21.75
N ALA A 312 -17.22 -52.14 -22.59
CA ALA A 312 -18.36 -51.96 -23.47
C ALA A 312 -18.11 -52.51 -24.88
N GLY A 313 -19.14 -53.09 -25.50
CA GLY A 313 -19.16 -53.50 -26.91
C GLY A 313 -19.65 -52.44 -27.88
N PHE A 314 -20.27 -51.38 -27.37
CA PHE A 314 -20.77 -50.24 -28.16
C PHE A 314 -20.16 -48.92 -27.69
N GLY A 315 -20.36 -48.58 -26.41
CA GLY A 315 -19.83 -47.35 -25.82
C GLY A 315 -20.22 -47.19 -24.37
N GLY A 316 -19.49 -46.36 -23.63
CA GLY A 316 -19.66 -46.20 -22.19
C GLY A 316 -19.10 -47.40 -21.44
N GLY A 317 -17.78 -47.53 -21.41
CA GLY A 317 -17.09 -48.59 -20.67
C GLY A 317 -17.42 -48.49 -19.19
N GLY A 318 -17.18 -47.32 -18.58
CA GLY A 318 -17.67 -47.01 -17.23
C GLY A 318 -19.20 -46.82 -17.19
N ALA A 319 -19.70 -45.83 -17.93
CA ALA A 319 -21.14 -45.49 -17.95
C ALA A 319 -21.66 -45.13 -19.36
N LEU A 320 -22.82 -45.69 -19.72
CA LEU A 320 -23.57 -45.35 -20.93
C LEU A 320 -24.89 -44.65 -20.57
N VAL A 321 -25.11 -43.46 -21.12
CA VAL A 321 -26.38 -42.73 -21.05
C VAL A 321 -27.04 -42.74 -22.43
N PHE A 322 -28.27 -43.24 -22.52
CA PHE A 322 -28.95 -43.43 -23.80
C PHE A 322 -30.43 -43.05 -23.74
N GLY A 323 -30.83 -42.14 -24.64
CA GLY A 323 -32.20 -41.71 -24.82
C GLY A 323 -32.72 -40.83 -23.69
N ASN A 324 -33.90 -41.15 -23.15
CA ASN A 324 -34.50 -40.41 -22.05
C ASN A 324 -33.84 -40.80 -20.72
N ALA A 325 -32.56 -40.44 -20.58
CA ALA A 325 -31.69 -40.78 -19.48
C ALA A 325 -30.77 -39.62 -19.10
N THR A 326 -30.30 -39.63 -17.87
CA THR A 326 -29.47 -38.58 -17.25
C THR A 326 -28.42 -39.21 -16.35
N LEU A 327 -27.19 -38.68 -16.42
CA LEU A 327 -26.11 -38.96 -15.49
C LEU A 327 -25.61 -37.64 -14.90
N VAL A 328 -25.59 -37.54 -13.57
CA VAL A 328 -24.97 -36.43 -12.84
C VAL A 328 -23.80 -36.98 -12.03
N MET A 329 -22.60 -36.47 -12.26
CA MET A 329 -21.38 -36.85 -11.54
C MET A 329 -20.89 -35.65 -10.72
N ASN A 330 -21.02 -35.76 -9.40
CA ASN A 330 -20.57 -34.77 -8.41
C ASN A 330 -19.24 -35.17 -7.75
N GLY A 331 -18.84 -36.44 -7.89
CA GLY A 331 -17.66 -37.02 -7.27
C GLY A 331 -17.45 -38.47 -7.74
N GLY A 332 -16.51 -39.17 -7.11
CA GLY A 332 -16.13 -40.54 -7.48
C GLY A 332 -15.13 -40.60 -8.64
N GLU A 333 -14.76 -41.82 -9.02
CA GLU A 333 -13.76 -42.12 -10.04
C GLU A 333 -14.32 -43.05 -11.13
N ILE A 334 -14.10 -42.75 -12.41
CA ILE A 334 -14.36 -43.64 -13.55
C ILE A 334 -13.02 -43.91 -14.24
N THR A 335 -12.45 -45.12 -14.06
CA THR A 335 -11.03 -45.38 -14.35
C THR A 335 -10.72 -46.71 -15.04
N GLU A 336 -9.71 -46.75 -15.90
CA GLU A 336 -9.24 -47.99 -16.55
C GLU A 336 -10.32 -48.76 -17.37
N ASN A 337 -11.44 -48.11 -17.74
CA ASN A 337 -12.52 -48.74 -18.51
C ASN A 337 -12.24 -48.68 -20.02
N THR A 338 -12.83 -49.62 -20.78
CA THR A 338 -12.57 -49.78 -22.23
C THR A 338 -13.85 -49.80 -23.06
N ALA A 339 -13.83 -49.14 -24.22
CA ALA A 339 -14.96 -49.09 -25.16
C ALA A 339 -14.52 -48.84 -26.62
N PRO A 340 -15.42 -48.97 -27.62
CA PRO A 340 -15.22 -48.37 -28.93
C PRO A 340 -15.34 -46.84 -28.89
N ASN A 341 -16.34 -46.31 -28.19
CA ASN A 341 -16.57 -44.87 -28.03
C ASN A 341 -16.93 -44.56 -26.58
N GLY A 342 -16.31 -43.56 -25.94
CA GLY A 342 -16.58 -43.24 -24.53
C GLY A 342 -16.05 -44.33 -23.62
N GLY A 343 -14.72 -44.42 -23.45
CA GLY A 343 -14.09 -45.38 -22.56
C GLY A 343 -14.62 -45.22 -21.13
N GLY A 344 -14.59 -43.99 -20.60
CA GLY A 344 -15.24 -43.62 -19.35
C GLY A 344 -16.76 -43.51 -19.53
N VAL A 345 -17.22 -42.46 -20.21
CA VAL A 345 -18.64 -42.10 -20.37
C VAL A 345 -19.03 -41.96 -21.84
N ASN A 346 -20.18 -42.49 -22.24
CA ASN A 346 -20.80 -42.22 -23.54
C ASN A 346 -22.22 -41.67 -23.36
N THR A 347 -22.55 -40.56 -24.02
CA THR A 347 -23.92 -40.03 -24.10
C THR A 347 -24.50 -40.21 -25.50
N MET A 348 -25.81 -40.44 -25.59
CA MET A 348 -26.52 -40.50 -26.87
C MET A 348 -28.01 -40.13 -26.73
N ASP A 349 -28.45 -39.10 -27.46
CA ASP A 349 -29.88 -38.76 -27.60
C ASP A 349 -30.52 -39.33 -28.89
N LEU A 350 -29.69 -39.65 -29.90
CA LEU A 350 -30.07 -40.17 -31.22
C LEU A 350 -31.00 -39.26 -32.06
N TYR A 351 -30.85 -37.93 -31.94
CA TYR A 351 -31.52 -36.97 -32.82
C TYR A 351 -31.07 -37.10 -34.29
N VAL A 352 -29.79 -37.41 -34.56
CA VAL A 352 -29.27 -37.79 -35.89
C VAL A 352 -28.38 -39.03 -35.84
N TRP A 353 -28.34 -39.76 -36.96
CA TRP A 353 -27.32 -40.77 -37.27
C TRP A 353 -26.26 -40.18 -38.22
N GLY A 354 -25.06 -40.77 -38.24
CA GLY A 354 -24.14 -40.64 -39.37
C GLY A 354 -24.39 -41.76 -40.38
N ALA A 355 -24.49 -41.44 -41.67
CA ALA A 355 -24.71 -42.45 -42.71
C ALA A 355 -23.44 -43.27 -43.01
N ASP A 356 -23.61 -44.59 -43.12
CA ASP A 356 -22.54 -45.59 -43.25
C ASP A 356 -21.41 -45.20 -44.21
N TYR A 357 -20.18 -45.16 -43.69
CA TYR A 357 -18.95 -44.83 -44.42
C TYR A 357 -18.94 -43.42 -45.07
N THR A 358 -19.76 -42.48 -44.59
CA THR A 358 -19.80 -41.09 -45.07
C THR A 358 -19.63 -40.08 -43.93
N TRP A 359 -19.61 -38.80 -44.30
CA TRP A 359 -19.64 -37.64 -43.39
C TRP A 359 -21.02 -36.96 -43.34
N GLN A 360 -22.08 -37.64 -43.80
CA GLN A 360 -23.42 -37.07 -43.86
C GLN A 360 -24.24 -37.48 -42.64
N GLU A 361 -24.86 -36.50 -42.01
CA GLU A 361 -25.96 -36.73 -41.07
C GLU A 361 -27.21 -37.18 -41.84
N ILE A 362 -27.98 -38.08 -41.22
CA ILE A 362 -29.33 -38.45 -41.64
C ILE A 362 -30.24 -38.47 -40.41
N ASP A 363 -31.54 -38.24 -40.65
CA ASP A 363 -32.58 -38.15 -39.63
C ASP A 363 -32.53 -39.32 -38.63
N GLY A 364 -32.38 -38.99 -37.34
CA GLY A 364 -32.57 -39.92 -36.23
C GLY A 364 -34.03 -39.97 -35.77
N GLU A 365 -34.26 -40.47 -34.55
CA GLU A 365 -35.63 -40.61 -34.05
C GLU A 365 -36.32 -39.24 -33.82
N GLY A 366 -35.59 -38.21 -33.42
CA GLY A 366 -36.16 -36.87 -33.22
C GLY A 366 -36.85 -36.31 -34.47
N PRO A 367 -36.12 -36.12 -35.60
CA PRO A 367 -36.70 -35.68 -36.86
C PRO A 367 -37.71 -36.68 -37.44
N ALA A 368 -37.46 -37.99 -37.35
CA ALA A 368 -38.39 -39.01 -37.85
C ALA A 368 -39.73 -39.03 -37.09
N GLN A 369 -39.72 -38.70 -35.79
CA GLN A 369 -40.92 -38.49 -34.98
C GLN A 369 -41.49 -37.07 -35.09
N GLY A 370 -40.82 -36.17 -35.82
CA GLY A 370 -41.24 -34.80 -36.14
C GLY A 370 -40.96 -33.77 -35.06
N PHE A 371 -39.88 -33.91 -34.29
CA PHE A 371 -39.41 -32.95 -33.29
C PHE A 371 -38.27 -32.07 -33.82
N THR A 372 -38.12 -30.86 -33.26
CA THR A 372 -36.87 -30.09 -33.42
C THR A 372 -35.78 -30.58 -32.46
N ALA A 373 -34.54 -30.11 -32.63
CA ALA A 373 -33.42 -30.46 -31.75
C ALA A 373 -33.67 -29.97 -30.33
N GLU A 374 -34.29 -28.79 -30.18
CA GLU A 374 -34.65 -28.17 -28.91
C GLU A 374 -35.80 -28.92 -28.22
N GLU A 375 -36.83 -29.35 -28.97
CA GLU A 375 -37.88 -30.21 -28.42
C GLU A 375 -37.33 -31.56 -27.95
N TRP A 376 -36.48 -32.20 -28.76
CA TRP A 376 -35.89 -33.50 -28.44
C TRP A 376 -34.94 -33.42 -27.25
N LYS A 377 -34.11 -32.37 -27.16
CA LYS A 377 -33.18 -32.09 -26.06
C LYS A 377 -33.85 -32.13 -24.69
N GLU A 378 -35.07 -31.60 -24.56
CA GLU A 378 -35.78 -31.58 -23.26
C GLU A 378 -36.53 -32.91 -22.98
N LEU A 379 -37.06 -33.56 -24.03
CA LEU A 379 -37.84 -34.80 -23.91
C LEU A 379 -36.98 -36.06 -23.73
N VAL A 380 -35.88 -36.16 -24.49
CA VAL A 380 -35.02 -37.34 -24.65
C VAL A 380 -33.55 -36.90 -24.55
N PRO A 381 -33.10 -36.38 -23.39
CA PRO A 381 -31.88 -35.58 -23.31
C PRO A 381 -30.57 -36.32 -23.60
N GLY A 382 -30.43 -37.58 -23.16
CA GLY A 382 -29.15 -38.29 -23.15
C GLY A 382 -28.07 -37.59 -22.32
N SER A 383 -28.42 -36.98 -21.19
CA SER A 383 -27.58 -35.98 -20.53
C SER A 383 -26.42 -36.55 -19.71
N PHE A 384 -25.30 -35.85 -19.76
CA PHE A 384 -24.23 -35.97 -18.76
C PHE A 384 -23.89 -34.59 -18.21
N THR A 385 -23.96 -34.43 -16.88
CA THR A 385 -23.48 -33.25 -16.17
C THR A 385 -22.35 -33.66 -15.22
N MET A 386 -21.16 -33.10 -15.42
CA MET A 386 -19.99 -33.35 -14.57
C MET A 386 -19.67 -32.12 -13.74
N ASN A 387 -20.02 -32.16 -12.45
CA ASN A 387 -19.75 -31.12 -11.46
C ASN A 387 -18.47 -31.39 -10.65
N GLY A 388 -17.99 -32.64 -10.63
CA GLY A 388 -16.82 -33.06 -9.88
C GLY A 388 -16.46 -34.53 -10.07
N GLY A 389 -15.41 -34.99 -9.40
CA GLY A 389 -14.86 -36.34 -9.55
C GLY A 389 -13.90 -36.49 -10.73
N THR A 390 -13.40 -37.70 -10.96
CA THR A 390 -12.26 -37.98 -11.84
C THR A 390 -12.62 -39.03 -12.89
N ILE A 391 -12.36 -38.76 -14.17
CA ILE A 391 -12.47 -39.70 -15.29
C ILE A 391 -11.06 -39.94 -15.83
N ALA A 392 -10.43 -41.06 -15.50
CA ALA A 392 -8.99 -41.26 -15.74
C ALA A 392 -8.62 -42.55 -16.47
N LYS A 393 -7.57 -42.51 -17.32
CA LYS A 393 -6.94 -43.71 -17.92
C LYS A 393 -7.91 -44.64 -18.68
N ASN A 394 -9.05 -44.13 -19.13
CA ASN A 394 -10.00 -44.91 -19.92
C ASN A 394 -9.60 -44.90 -21.40
N GLU A 395 -9.88 -46.00 -22.11
CA GLU A 395 -9.42 -46.22 -23.49
C GLU A 395 -10.58 -46.40 -24.46
N ALA A 396 -10.54 -45.67 -25.58
CA ALA A 396 -11.51 -45.76 -26.68
C ALA A 396 -10.82 -46.15 -28.01
N SER A 397 -11.22 -47.27 -28.62
CA SER A 397 -10.67 -47.67 -29.94
C SER A 397 -11.20 -46.85 -31.13
N ARG A 398 -11.98 -45.80 -30.88
CA ARG A 398 -12.43 -44.83 -31.88
C ARG A 398 -12.41 -43.40 -31.36
N THR A 399 -13.31 -43.06 -30.42
CA THR A 399 -13.56 -41.65 -30.05
C THR A 399 -13.91 -41.46 -28.58
N GLY A 400 -13.38 -40.40 -27.95
CA GLY A 400 -13.68 -40.04 -26.56
C GLY A 400 -13.15 -41.08 -25.58
N GLY A 401 -11.85 -41.05 -25.25
CA GLY A 401 -11.28 -41.92 -24.23
C GLY A 401 -11.97 -41.73 -22.88
N GLY A 402 -12.01 -40.49 -22.39
CA GLY A 402 -12.77 -40.11 -21.20
C GLY A 402 -14.27 -40.03 -21.48
N VAL A 403 -14.70 -39.08 -22.32
CA VAL A 403 -16.12 -38.77 -22.58
C VAL A 403 -16.41 -38.71 -24.08
N ASN A 404 -17.47 -39.37 -24.53
CA ASN A 404 -17.95 -39.33 -25.93
C ASN A 404 -19.37 -38.75 -25.98
N VAL A 405 -19.53 -37.62 -26.68
CA VAL A 405 -20.72 -36.78 -26.71
C VAL A 405 -21.50 -36.96 -28.01
N ILE A 406 -22.73 -37.48 -27.90
CA ILE A 406 -23.71 -37.59 -28.99
C ILE A 406 -25.07 -37.04 -28.48
N SER A 407 -25.03 -35.87 -27.84
CA SER A 407 -26.18 -35.20 -27.23
C SER A 407 -25.96 -33.69 -27.11
N ASN A 408 -27.04 -32.90 -27.10
CA ASN A 408 -27.02 -31.46 -26.81
C ASN A 408 -27.14 -31.10 -25.31
N THR A 409 -27.22 -32.08 -24.41
CA THR A 409 -27.31 -31.90 -22.95
C THR A 409 -26.07 -32.36 -22.18
N VAL A 410 -24.87 -32.18 -22.77
CA VAL A 410 -23.61 -32.42 -22.05
C VAL A 410 -22.98 -31.12 -21.55
N ASP A 411 -22.82 -31.05 -20.23
CA ASP A 411 -22.20 -29.95 -19.49
C ASP A 411 -21.05 -30.49 -18.64
N LEU A 412 -19.81 -30.11 -18.96
CA LEU A 412 -18.64 -30.42 -18.14
C LEU A 412 -18.23 -29.15 -17.39
N ARG A 413 -18.34 -29.17 -16.06
CA ARG A 413 -18.26 -27.97 -15.18
C ARG A 413 -17.18 -28.05 -14.12
N GLY A 414 -16.88 -29.26 -13.62
CA GLY A 414 -15.87 -29.45 -12.58
C GLY A 414 -15.34 -30.89 -12.52
N GLY A 415 -14.21 -31.06 -11.83
CA GLY A 415 -13.53 -32.35 -11.68
C GLY A 415 -12.30 -32.51 -12.59
N GLU A 416 -11.96 -33.75 -12.93
CA GLU A 416 -10.73 -34.08 -13.64
C GLU A 416 -10.99 -35.09 -14.78
N ILE A 417 -10.38 -34.88 -15.95
CA ILE A 417 -10.37 -35.81 -17.07
C ILE A 417 -8.90 -36.06 -17.45
N LEU A 418 -8.34 -37.18 -16.98
CA LEU A 418 -6.89 -37.40 -16.90
C LEU A 418 -6.39 -38.64 -17.67
N ASP A 419 -5.27 -38.55 -18.38
CA ASP A 419 -4.57 -39.70 -18.97
C ASP A 419 -5.41 -40.62 -19.90
N ASN A 420 -6.58 -40.18 -20.36
CA ASN A 420 -7.47 -41.02 -21.19
C ASN A 420 -6.97 -41.07 -22.64
N THR A 421 -7.21 -42.18 -23.32
CA THR A 421 -6.67 -42.45 -24.66
C THR A 421 -7.76 -42.74 -25.69
N ALA A 422 -7.58 -42.24 -26.91
CA ALA A 422 -8.42 -42.61 -28.05
C ALA A 422 -7.58 -42.93 -29.30
N GLU A 423 -7.85 -44.07 -29.96
CA GLU A 423 -7.15 -44.46 -31.21
C GLU A 423 -7.48 -43.55 -32.41
N GLY A 424 -8.53 -42.73 -32.32
CA GLY A 424 -9.00 -41.84 -33.40
C GLY A 424 -9.03 -40.36 -33.04
N GLN A 425 -10.05 -39.94 -32.29
CA GLN A 425 -10.36 -38.52 -32.03
C GLN A 425 -10.80 -38.28 -30.57
N GLY A 426 -10.27 -37.23 -29.92
CA GLY A 426 -10.66 -36.83 -28.56
C GLY A 426 -10.20 -37.82 -27.49
N GLY A 427 -8.98 -37.64 -26.95
CA GLY A 427 -8.47 -38.47 -25.86
C GLY A 427 -9.27 -38.25 -24.58
N GLY A 428 -9.38 -36.99 -24.12
CA GLY A 428 -10.21 -36.62 -22.98
C GLY A 428 -11.69 -36.60 -23.33
N VAL A 429 -12.08 -35.74 -24.27
CA VAL A 429 -13.48 -35.52 -24.70
C VAL A 429 -13.58 -35.59 -26.22
N TYR A 430 -14.63 -36.21 -26.74
CA TYR A 430 -15.02 -36.13 -28.15
C TYR A 430 -16.47 -35.67 -28.32
N VAL A 431 -16.73 -34.84 -29.33
CA VAL A 431 -18.09 -34.46 -29.76
C VAL A 431 -18.37 -34.95 -31.19
N ALA A 432 -19.40 -35.76 -31.36
CA ALA A 432 -19.86 -36.19 -32.68
C ALA A 432 -20.62 -35.06 -33.39
N THR A 433 -20.39 -34.88 -34.69
CA THR A 433 -21.20 -34.18 -35.72
C THR A 433 -21.85 -32.81 -35.42
N LYS A 434 -22.04 -31.97 -36.45
CA LYS A 434 -22.54 -30.59 -36.33
C LYS A 434 -23.88 -30.42 -35.58
N THR A 435 -24.69 -31.47 -35.47
CA THR A 435 -25.92 -31.45 -34.67
C THR A 435 -25.69 -31.28 -33.18
N TYR A 436 -24.58 -31.77 -32.62
CA TYR A 436 -24.39 -31.86 -31.16
C TYR A 436 -23.39 -30.83 -30.63
N THR A 437 -23.68 -30.33 -29.43
CA THR A 437 -22.90 -29.31 -28.73
C THR A 437 -22.51 -29.77 -27.33
N ALA A 438 -21.21 -29.81 -27.04
CA ALA A 438 -20.72 -29.89 -25.66
C ALA A 438 -20.44 -28.49 -25.11
N ARG A 439 -20.84 -28.26 -23.85
CA ARG A 439 -20.47 -27.07 -23.07
C ARG A 439 -19.43 -27.46 -22.05
N ILE A 440 -18.29 -26.76 -22.07
CA ILE A 440 -17.15 -27.00 -21.17
C ILE A 440 -16.88 -25.69 -20.44
N LEU A 441 -16.94 -25.74 -19.11
CA LEU A 441 -17.07 -24.57 -18.23
C LEU A 441 -16.00 -24.63 -17.13
N ASN A 442 -15.48 -23.46 -16.74
CA ASN A 442 -14.45 -23.27 -15.71
C ASN A 442 -13.25 -24.22 -15.86
N ALA A 443 -12.71 -24.32 -17.08
CA ALA A 443 -11.81 -25.39 -17.48
C ALA A 443 -10.34 -24.97 -17.72
N LEU A 444 -9.42 -25.87 -17.39
CA LEU A 444 -8.01 -25.84 -17.82
C LEU A 444 -7.71 -27.06 -18.68
N ILE A 445 -7.22 -26.86 -19.91
CA ILE A 445 -6.84 -27.91 -20.86
C ILE A 445 -5.33 -27.81 -21.09
N THR A 446 -4.57 -28.66 -20.42
CA THR A 446 -3.10 -28.56 -20.29
C THR A 446 -2.42 -29.92 -20.39
N ASP A 447 -1.20 -29.98 -20.94
CA ASP A 447 -0.36 -31.18 -21.01
C ASP A 447 -0.98 -32.36 -21.79
N ASN A 448 -2.02 -32.13 -22.61
CA ASN A 448 -2.58 -33.15 -23.48
C ASN A 448 -1.72 -33.31 -24.75
N THR A 449 -1.67 -34.53 -25.28
CA THR A 449 -0.75 -34.88 -26.38
C THR A 449 -1.46 -35.40 -27.61
N SER A 450 -0.97 -35.00 -28.79
CA SER A 450 -1.49 -35.46 -30.07
C SER A 450 -0.43 -36.06 -30.97
N SER A 451 -0.64 -37.33 -31.34
CA SER A 451 0.26 -38.06 -32.23
C SER A 451 0.18 -37.59 -33.69
N ALA A 452 -0.79 -36.72 -34.04
CA ALA A 452 -0.76 -35.94 -35.27
C ALA A 452 -1.08 -34.45 -35.06
N ILE A 453 -2.33 -34.05 -34.83
CA ILE A 453 -2.79 -32.63 -34.92
C ILE A 453 -3.68 -32.28 -33.71
N GLY A 454 -3.56 -31.06 -33.17
CA GLY A 454 -4.38 -30.59 -32.04
C GLY A 454 -4.09 -31.32 -30.74
N GLY A 455 -3.14 -30.83 -29.94
CA GLY A 455 -2.84 -31.39 -28.63
C GLY A 455 -3.96 -31.10 -27.62
N GLY A 456 -4.28 -29.82 -27.44
CA GLY A 456 -5.41 -29.35 -26.64
C GLY A 456 -6.73 -29.64 -27.35
N VAL A 457 -7.04 -28.88 -28.40
CA VAL A 457 -8.30 -28.97 -29.15
C VAL A 457 -8.05 -29.26 -30.64
N TRP A 458 -8.87 -30.12 -31.23
CA TRP A 458 -8.95 -30.31 -32.68
C TRP A 458 -10.41 -30.26 -33.17
N THR A 459 -10.67 -29.55 -34.26
CA THR A 459 -11.99 -29.50 -34.92
C THR A 459 -11.96 -29.98 -36.37
N CYS A 460 -13.01 -30.67 -36.80
CA CYS A 460 -13.23 -31.14 -38.16
C CYS A 460 -14.03 -30.11 -39.01
N PRO A 461 -14.23 -30.35 -40.32
CA PRO A 461 -14.84 -29.37 -41.23
C PRO A 461 -16.35 -29.16 -41.07
N THR A 462 -16.98 -29.87 -40.14
CA THR A 462 -18.39 -29.65 -39.74
C THR A 462 -18.52 -29.06 -38.34
N GLY A 463 -17.43 -29.01 -37.56
CA GLY A 463 -17.44 -28.51 -36.19
C GLY A 463 -17.13 -27.02 -36.08
N SER A 464 -17.31 -26.48 -34.88
CA SER A 464 -16.84 -25.13 -34.51
C SER A 464 -16.29 -25.12 -33.10
N VAL A 465 -15.46 -24.13 -32.80
CA VAL A 465 -14.93 -23.91 -31.45
C VAL A 465 -15.13 -22.45 -31.05
N THR A 466 -15.84 -22.23 -29.95
CA THR A 466 -16.15 -20.90 -29.43
C THR A 466 -15.56 -20.75 -28.03
N PHE A 467 -14.73 -19.73 -27.85
CA PHE A 467 -14.14 -19.35 -26.57
C PHE A 467 -14.84 -18.09 -26.03
N TYR A 468 -15.26 -18.15 -24.77
CA TYR A 468 -15.69 -17.00 -23.96
C TYR A 468 -14.88 -16.93 -22.65
N VAL A 469 -15.01 -15.80 -21.95
CA VAL A 469 -14.22 -15.48 -20.75
C VAL A 469 -14.95 -15.83 -19.43
N THR A 470 -16.26 -15.56 -19.33
CA THR A 470 -17.08 -15.96 -18.16
C THR A 470 -17.29 -17.47 -18.21
N ASP A 471 -17.12 -18.14 -17.08
CA ASP A 471 -17.01 -19.60 -16.97
C ASP A 471 -16.06 -20.24 -18.00
N GLY A 472 -15.04 -19.48 -18.44
CA GLY A 472 -14.26 -19.76 -19.65
C GLY A 472 -13.31 -20.96 -19.55
N VAL A 473 -12.34 -20.97 -20.48
CA VAL A 473 -11.28 -21.97 -20.53
C VAL A 473 -9.90 -21.32 -20.65
N ALA A 474 -8.86 -22.00 -20.20
CA ALA A 474 -7.50 -21.82 -20.69
C ALA A 474 -7.04 -23.09 -21.41
N VAL A 475 -6.47 -22.94 -22.60
CA VAL A 475 -5.91 -24.04 -23.41
C VAL A 475 -4.48 -23.67 -23.77
N ALA A 476 -3.52 -24.25 -23.05
CA ALA A 476 -2.10 -23.94 -23.14
C ALA A 476 -1.27 -25.17 -22.74
N ASN A 477 0.05 -25.16 -23.01
CA ASN A 477 0.98 -26.24 -22.64
C ASN A 477 0.64 -27.63 -23.20
N ASN A 478 -0.23 -27.73 -24.22
CA ASN A 478 -0.48 -28.99 -24.91
C ASN A 478 0.59 -29.22 -26.00
N SER A 479 0.60 -30.41 -26.62
CA SER A 479 1.57 -30.72 -27.68
C SER A 479 0.98 -31.55 -28.84
N ALA A 480 1.25 -31.15 -30.08
CA ALA A 480 0.88 -31.87 -31.29
C ALA A 480 2.11 -32.18 -32.16
N LYS A 481 2.13 -33.36 -32.80
CA LYS A 481 3.28 -33.80 -33.61
C LYS A 481 3.45 -33.05 -34.94
N LYS A 482 2.37 -32.56 -35.55
CA LYS A 482 2.39 -31.92 -36.89
C LYS A 482 2.20 -30.41 -36.84
N PHE A 483 1.11 -29.94 -36.25
CA PHE A 483 0.76 -28.53 -36.11
C PHE A 483 -0.37 -28.35 -35.09
N GLY A 484 -0.44 -27.16 -34.49
CA GLY A 484 -1.45 -26.74 -33.53
C GLY A 484 -1.37 -27.53 -32.23
N ASP A 485 -0.45 -27.12 -31.36
CA ASP A 485 -0.33 -27.63 -30.00
C ASP A 485 -1.64 -27.45 -29.23
N ASP A 486 -2.23 -26.26 -29.23
CA ASP A 486 -3.36 -25.93 -28.36
C ASP A 486 -4.71 -25.93 -29.10
N LEU A 487 -4.76 -25.49 -30.36
CA LEU A 487 -5.94 -25.57 -31.22
C LEU A 487 -5.54 -25.91 -32.67
N ALA A 488 -6.31 -26.74 -33.36
CA ALA A 488 -6.06 -27.06 -34.77
C ALA A 488 -7.31 -27.42 -35.58
N HIS A 489 -7.24 -27.22 -36.90
CA HIS A 489 -8.24 -27.68 -37.86
C HIS A 489 -7.60 -28.45 -39.03
N LEU A 490 -8.31 -29.46 -39.56
CA LEU A 490 -7.93 -30.22 -40.75
C LEU A 490 -9.13 -30.41 -41.70
N ASN A 491 -9.01 -29.94 -42.94
CA ASN A 491 -10.11 -29.96 -43.92
C ASN A 491 -10.38 -31.36 -44.54
N TYR A 492 -9.55 -32.36 -44.21
CA TYR A 492 -9.50 -33.70 -44.84
C TYR A 492 -9.42 -33.70 -46.39
N GLY A 493 -8.83 -32.65 -46.98
CA GLY A 493 -8.77 -32.47 -48.44
C GLY A 493 -10.04 -31.89 -49.06
N GLY A 494 -11.05 -31.55 -48.25
CA GLY A 494 -12.14 -30.67 -48.64
C GLY A 494 -11.74 -29.18 -48.63
N ALA A 495 -12.63 -28.32 -49.10
CA ALA A 495 -12.43 -26.87 -49.13
C ALA A 495 -12.94 -26.15 -47.87
N HIS A 496 -13.75 -26.81 -47.04
CA HIS A 496 -14.34 -26.22 -45.84
C HIS A 496 -13.28 -26.04 -44.75
N ALA A 497 -13.21 -24.83 -44.22
CA ALA A 497 -12.52 -24.48 -42.99
C ALA A 497 -13.45 -24.72 -41.79
N ALA A 498 -12.97 -24.48 -40.57
CA ALA A 498 -13.81 -24.45 -39.37
C ALA A 498 -13.92 -23.02 -38.81
N PRO A 499 -15.13 -22.55 -38.45
CA PRO A 499 -15.30 -21.27 -37.79
C PRO A 499 -14.84 -21.35 -36.33
N ILE A 500 -13.95 -20.43 -35.96
CA ILE A 500 -13.37 -20.28 -34.63
C ILE A 500 -13.70 -18.88 -34.11
N ARG A 501 -14.17 -18.77 -32.85
CA ARG A 501 -14.10 -17.51 -32.08
C ARG A 501 -13.09 -17.69 -30.95
N LEU A 502 -11.96 -16.99 -31.00
CA LEU A 502 -11.04 -16.88 -29.86
C LEU A 502 -11.50 -15.76 -28.91
N SER A 503 -11.05 -15.80 -27.65
CA SER A 503 -11.29 -14.76 -26.64
C SER A 503 -9.98 -14.01 -26.38
N GLU A 504 -10.02 -12.68 -26.14
CA GLU A 504 -8.85 -11.91 -25.71
C GLU A 504 -8.39 -12.27 -24.31
N ARG A 505 -9.31 -12.76 -23.48
CA ARG A 505 -9.04 -13.21 -22.12
C ARG A 505 -9.50 -14.64 -21.90
N MET A 506 -8.70 -15.38 -21.15
CA MET A 506 -8.97 -16.76 -20.75
C MET A 506 -9.70 -16.81 -19.41
N LEU A 507 -9.99 -18.02 -18.93
CA LEU A 507 -10.57 -18.26 -17.60
C LEU A 507 -9.86 -17.41 -16.52
N GLY A 508 -10.64 -16.91 -15.56
CA GLY A 508 -10.15 -16.03 -14.51
C GLY A 508 -10.07 -14.55 -14.90
N GLY A 509 -9.84 -14.25 -16.19
CA GLY A 509 -9.74 -12.90 -16.74
C GLY A 509 -8.34 -12.47 -17.19
N GLY A 510 -7.34 -13.35 -17.10
CA GLY A 510 -5.99 -13.10 -17.62
C GLY A 510 -5.96 -13.01 -19.15
N ILE A 511 -4.94 -12.33 -19.69
CA ILE A 511 -4.75 -12.09 -21.13
C ILE A 511 -4.45 -13.42 -21.84
N SER A 512 -5.05 -13.63 -23.01
CA SER A 512 -4.86 -14.82 -23.85
C SER A 512 -4.24 -14.47 -25.21
N GLN A 513 -2.97 -14.86 -25.41
CA GLN A 513 -2.19 -14.57 -26.62
C GLN A 513 -2.12 -15.79 -27.55
N TRP A 514 -2.56 -15.63 -28.79
CA TRP A 514 -2.76 -16.71 -29.77
C TRP A 514 -1.93 -16.49 -31.04
N TYR A 515 -1.07 -17.46 -31.37
CA TYR A 515 -0.12 -17.40 -32.49
C TYR A 515 -0.31 -18.57 -33.46
N ASP A 516 0.10 -18.42 -34.72
CA ASP A 516 0.11 -19.51 -35.69
C ASP A 516 1.17 -20.58 -35.35
N ASP A 517 0.79 -21.84 -35.50
CA ASP A 517 1.61 -22.99 -35.11
C ASP A 517 1.60 -24.10 -36.17
N GLY A 518 2.00 -23.72 -37.39
CA GLY A 518 2.12 -24.62 -38.53
C GLY A 518 0.82 -24.91 -39.27
N SER A 519 0.97 -25.47 -40.46
CA SER A 519 -0.14 -25.82 -41.34
C SER A 519 0.26 -26.89 -42.36
N LEU A 520 -0.66 -27.30 -43.24
CA LEU A 520 -0.33 -28.08 -44.44
C LEU A 520 0.23 -27.24 -45.61
N ALA A 521 0.31 -25.91 -45.49
CA ALA A 521 0.86 -25.05 -46.54
C ALA A 521 2.40 -25.14 -46.58
N THR A 522 2.94 -25.20 -47.80
CA THR A 522 4.39 -25.33 -48.02
C THR A 522 5.14 -24.08 -47.54
N GLY A 523 6.06 -24.27 -46.59
CA GLY A 523 6.90 -23.19 -46.07
C GLY A 523 6.46 -22.62 -44.71
N THR A 524 5.32 -23.06 -44.14
CA THR A 524 4.98 -22.71 -42.75
C THR A 524 5.78 -23.57 -41.77
N THR A 525 6.29 -22.95 -40.71
CA THR A 525 6.94 -23.60 -39.56
C THR A 525 5.97 -23.81 -38.41
N ARG A 526 6.39 -24.57 -37.39
CA ARG A 526 5.76 -24.51 -36.05
C ARG A 526 5.96 -23.12 -35.43
N PHE A 527 5.24 -22.86 -34.34
CA PHE A 527 5.53 -21.73 -33.47
C PHE A 527 7.00 -21.77 -33.01
N ASP A 528 7.64 -20.61 -32.98
CA ASP A 528 9.03 -20.42 -32.58
C ASP A 528 9.09 -19.24 -31.58
N PRO A 529 9.54 -19.42 -30.32
CA PRO A 529 9.62 -18.31 -29.37
C PRO A 529 10.64 -17.23 -29.79
N ASP A 530 11.64 -17.56 -30.62
CA ASP A 530 12.58 -16.57 -31.17
C ASP A 530 12.00 -15.83 -32.40
N ASN A 531 10.87 -16.28 -32.94
CA ASN A 531 10.17 -15.70 -34.10
C ASN A 531 8.67 -16.06 -34.11
N THR A 532 7.91 -15.45 -33.20
CA THR A 532 6.51 -15.80 -32.87
C THR A 532 5.49 -15.65 -34.01
N GLY A 533 5.82 -14.85 -35.03
CA GLY A 533 4.87 -14.36 -36.02
C GLY A 533 3.88 -13.34 -35.45
N ASP A 534 2.87 -13.01 -36.25
CA ASP A 534 1.82 -12.04 -35.88
C ASP A 534 0.86 -12.63 -34.81
N LEU A 535 0.52 -11.83 -33.81
CA LEU A 535 -0.52 -12.15 -32.83
C LEU A 535 -1.90 -12.10 -33.52
N ARG A 536 -2.71 -13.16 -33.38
CA ARG A 536 -4.09 -13.17 -33.89
C ARG A 536 -4.98 -12.24 -33.08
N THR A 537 -5.66 -11.31 -33.74
CA THR A 537 -6.79 -10.54 -33.18
C THR A 537 -7.94 -11.49 -32.82
N PRO A 538 -8.36 -11.61 -31.56
CA PRO A 538 -9.45 -12.50 -31.17
C PRO A 538 -10.84 -11.92 -31.48
N GLU A 539 -11.88 -12.59 -31.00
CA GLU A 539 -13.28 -12.15 -30.87
C GLU A 539 -14.16 -11.97 -32.09
N GLU A 540 -13.62 -11.66 -33.26
CA GLU A 540 -14.32 -11.94 -34.52
C GLU A 540 -14.27 -13.45 -34.84
N VAL A 541 -15.33 -13.97 -35.48
CA VAL A 541 -15.35 -15.36 -35.97
C VAL A 541 -14.52 -15.43 -37.26
N PHE A 542 -13.46 -16.24 -37.25
CA PHE A 542 -12.62 -16.46 -38.42
C PHE A 542 -12.58 -17.93 -38.85
N GLU A 543 -12.23 -18.16 -40.11
CA GLU A 543 -12.14 -19.49 -40.71
C GLU A 543 -10.71 -20.05 -40.60
N LEU A 544 -10.51 -21.09 -39.79
CA LEU A 544 -9.23 -21.80 -39.68
C LEU A 544 -9.17 -22.94 -40.72
N SER A 545 -8.13 -22.96 -41.57
CA SER A 545 -8.04 -23.87 -42.73
C SER A 545 -6.69 -24.60 -42.77
N ASN A 546 -6.70 -25.92 -42.57
CA ASN A 546 -5.54 -26.83 -42.49
C ASN A 546 -4.37 -26.33 -41.63
N ALA A 547 -4.65 -25.60 -40.55
CA ALA A 547 -3.67 -24.88 -39.75
C ALA A 547 -3.87 -25.09 -38.25
N GLY A 548 -2.81 -24.79 -37.50
CA GLY A 548 -2.73 -24.87 -36.05
C GLY A 548 -2.47 -23.52 -35.40
N ILE A 549 -2.85 -23.42 -34.13
CA ILE A 549 -2.70 -22.25 -33.26
C ILE A 549 -2.10 -22.72 -31.93
N LYS A 550 -1.20 -21.91 -31.37
CA LYS A 550 -0.62 -22.10 -30.04
C LYS A 550 -1.04 -20.94 -29.12
N ASN A 551 -1.25 -21.24 -27.84
CA ASN A 551 -1.43 -20.23 -26.80
C ASN A 551 -0.08 -19.99 -26.09
N VAL A 552 0.37 -18.74 -26.04
CA VAL A 552 1.67 -18.36 -25.45
C VAL A 552 1.49 -17.11 -24.59
N SER A 553 0.56 -17.21 -23.63
CA SER A 553 0.18 -16.12 -22.72
C SER A 553 1.16 -15.95 -21.56
N PRO A 554 1.14 -14.80 -20.86
CA PRO A 554 1.93 -14.59 -19.65
C PRO A 554 1.67 -15.67 -18.58
N GLN A 555 2.71 -16.14 -17.90
CA GLN A 555 2.58 -17.19 -16.87
C GLN A 555 1.59 -16.81 -15.76
N GLU A 556 1.54 -15.53 -15.39
CA GLU A 556 0.58 -15.00 -14.41
C GLU A 556 -0.87 -15.21 -14.86
N SER A 557 -1.18 -15.00 -16.15
CA SER A 557 -2.51 -15.28 -16.72
C SER A 557 -2.85 -16.78 -16.71
N LEU A 558 -1.85 -17.66 -16.90
CA LEU A 558 -2.03 -19.11 -16.80
C LEU A 558 -2.25 -19.57 -15.34
N GLU A 559 -1.54 -19.01 -14.37
CA GLU A 559 -1.75 -19.30 -12.95
C GLU A 559 -3.11 -18.73 -12.45
N ILE A 560 -3.55 -17.58 -12.98
CA ILE A 560 -4.92 -17.05 -12.76
C ILE A 560 -5.97 -18.02 -13.29
N ALA A 561 -5.84 -18.50 -14.53
CA ALA A 561 -6.79 -19.47 -15.08
C ALA A 561 -6.83 -20.78 -14.28
N LYS A 562 -5.65 -21.28 -13.90
CA LYS A 562 -5.47 -22.48 -13.06
C LYS A 562 -6.03 -22.32 -11.64
N LYS A 563 -5.97 -21.11 -11.06
CA LYS A 563 -6.61 -20.77 -9.78
C LYS A 563 -8.14 -20.87 -9.86
N PHE A 564 -8.73 -20.44 -10.98
CA PHE A 564 -10.18 -20.44 -11.18
C PHE A 564 -10.72 -21.69 -11.91
N ALA A 565 -9.86 -22.66 -12.24
CA ALA A 565 -10.26 -23.91 -12.88
C ALA A 565 -10.97 -24.84 -11.88
N GLN A 566 -12.26 -25.10 -12.14
CA GLN A 566 -13.01 -26.17 -11.48
C GLN A 566 -12.85 -27.51 -12.22
N LEU A 567 -12.64 -27.48 -13.54
CA LEU A 567 -12.43 -28.64 -14.40
C LEU A 567 -10.99 -28.67 -14.94
N THR A 568 -10.30 -29.80 -14.84
CA THR A 568 -8.99 -30.01 -15.51
C THR A 568 -9.09 -31.14 -16.53
N ILE A 569 -8.65 -30.90 -17.77
CA ILE A 569 -8.51 -31.90 -18.82
C ILE A 569 -7.01 -32.00 -19.16
N SER A 570 -6.34 -33.07 -18.72
CA SER A 570 -4.87 -33.16 -18.79
C SER A 570 -4.32 -34.56 -19.04
N GLY A 571 -3.11 -34.66 -19.60
CA GLY A 571 -2.42 -35.92 -19.91
C GLY A 571 -3.06 -36.79 -21.01
N ASN A 572 -4.26 -36.44 -21.49
CA ASN A 572 -5.02 -37.25 -22.44
C ASN A 572 -4.34 -37.29 -23.83
N ALA A 573 -4.57 -38.37 -24.58
CA ALA A 573 -3.90 -38.63 -25.84
C ALA A 573 -4.80 -39.17 -26.97
N ALA A 574 -4.64 -38.62 -28.17
CA ALA A 574 -5.24 -39.14 -29.41
C ALA A 574 -4.40 -38.77 -30.64
N PRO A 575 -4.69 -39.29 -31.85
CA PRO A 575 -4.16 -38.73 -33.08
C PRO A 575 -4.69 -37.33 -33.42
N LEU A 576 -5.90 -36.99 -32.95
CA LEU A 576 -6.62 -35.76 -33.29
C LEU A 576 -7.38 -35.25 -32.06
N GLY A 577 -6.92 -34.14 -31.45
CA GLY A 577 -7.50 -33.62 -30.22
C GLY A 577 -7.13 -34.49 -29.03
N GLY A 578 -5.95 -34.28 -28.44
CA GLY A 578 -5.52 -35.00 -27.24
C GLY A 578 -6.48 -34.75 -26.09
N GLY A 579 -6.70 -33.48 -25.75
CA GLY A 579 -7.72 -33.06 -24.77
C GLY A 579 -9.13 -33.18 -25.32
N VAL A 580 -9.45 -32.44 -26.38
CA VAL A 580 -10.79 -32.37 -27.00
C VAL A 580 -10.70 -32.55 -28.52
N GLY A 581 -11.44 -33.52 -29.06
CA GLY A 581 -11.67 -33.66 -30.50
C GLY A 581 -13.12 -33.37 -30.85
N THR A 582 -13.41 -32.63 -31.91
CA THR A 582 -14.80 -32.34 -32.29
C THR A 582 -15.08 -32.48 -33.77
N ASN A 583 -16.17 -33.20 -34.08
CA ASN A 583 -16.88 -33.14 -35.35
C ASN A 583 -18.16 -32.27 -35.26
N GLY A 584 -18.52 -31.81 -34.06
CA GLY A 584 -19.65 -30.94 -33.75
C GLY A 584 -19.22 -29.61 -33.12
N HIS A 585 -20.08 -29.03 -32.28
CA HIS A 585 -19.83 -27.74 -31.66
C HIS A 585 -19.23 -27.89 -30.24
N VAL A 586 -18.17 -27.14 -29.96
CA VAL A 586 -17.61 -26.98 -28.60
C VAL A 586 -17.72 -25.52 -28.19
N VAL A 587 -18.41 -25.29 -27.08
CA VAL A 587 -18.55 -23.95 -26.47
C VAL A 587 -17.84 -23.96 -25.12
N PHE A 588 -16.84 -23.11 -24.98
CA PHE A 588 -16.13 -22.84 -23.74
C PHE A 588 -16.65 -21.56 -23.11
N GLY A 589 -17.14 -21.63 -21.86
CA GLY A 589 -17.71 -20.48 -21.16
C GLY A 589 -19.09 -20.03 -21.65
N THR A 590 -19.52 -18.87 -21.17
CA THR A 590 -20.80 -18.22 -21.49
C THR A 590 -20.58 -16.83 -22.10
N PRO A 591 -21.50 -16.33 -22.97
CA PRO A 591 -21.28 -15.10 -23.75
C PRO A 591 -21.34 -13.80 -22.94
N GLU A 592 -21.70 -13.87 -21.66
CA GLU A 592 -21.70 -12.73 -20.76
C GLU A 592 -20.28 -12.23 -20.49
N GLN A 593 -20.09 -10.92 -20.51
CA GLN A 593 -18.82 -10.27 -20.17
C GLN A 593 -19.07 -8.85 -19.63
N THR A 594 -18.00 -8.20 -19.18
CA THR A 594 -17.98 -6.79 -18.76
C THR A 594 -16.69 -6.09 -19.20
N SER A 595 -16.58 -4.80 -18.90
CA SER A 595 -15.42 -3.96 -19.20
C SER A 595 -15.19 -2.91 -18.11
N ILE A 596 -13.97 -2.38 -18.04
CA ILE A 596 -13.57 -1.31 -17.13
C ILE A 596 -12.90 -0.18 -17.93
N GLN A 597 -13.44 1.03 -17.81
CA GLN A 597 -12.85 2.27 -18.31
C GLN A 597 -12.11 2.96 -17.16
N ILE A 598 -10.85 3.32 -17.37
CA ILE A 598 -9.99 3.95 -16.36
C ILE A 598 -9.56 5.31 -16.89
N GLU A 599 -9.85 6.36 -16.13
CA GLU A 599 -9.53 7.75 -16.42
C GLU A 599 -8.60 8.30 -15.32
N LYS A 600 -7.41 8.75 -15.72
CA LYS A 600 -6.39 9.30 -14.83
C LYS A 600 -6.48 10.82 -14.79
N VAL A 601 -6.50 11.37 -13.59
CA VAL A 601 -6.56 12.81 -13.28
C VAL A 601 -5.33 13.20 -12.48
N TRP A 602 -4.85 14.43 -12.72
CA TRP A 602 -3.71 15.03 -12.04
C TRP A 602 -4.13 16.37 -11.40
N ILE A 603 -4.06 16.44 -10.08
CA ILE A 603 -4.34 17.64 -9.29
C ILE A 603 -3.01 18.21 -8.77
N VAL A 604 -2.66 19.41 -9.23
CA VAL A 604 -1.47 20.15 -8.79
C VAL A 604 -1.94 21.47 -8.19
N ASP A 605 -1.48 21.77 -6.98
CA ASP A 605 -1.78 23.00 -6.24
C ASP A 605 -3.31 23.31 -6.14
N GLY A 606 -4.13 22.25 -6.12
CA GLY A 606 -5.60 22.30 -6.07
C GLY A 606 -6.31 22.44 -7.43
N VAL A 607 -5.58 22.41 -8.55
CA VAL A 607 -6.09 22.59 -9.91
C VAL A 607 -5.93 21.29 -10.72
N ASP A 608 -6.94 20.94 -11.51
CA ASP A 608 -6.85 19.86 -12.50
C ASP A 608 -6.00 20.31 -13.71
N VAL A 609 -4.87 19.62 -13.92
CA VAL A 609 -3.89 19.93 -14.98
C VAL A 609 -3.84 18.85 -16.07
N THR A 610 -4.77 17.89 -16.05
CA THR A 610 -4.72 16.64 -16.84
C THR A 610 -4.61 16.85 -18.35
N ASP A 611 -5.33 17.84 -18.89
CA ASP A 611 -5.37 18.20 -20.33
C ASP A 611 -4.56 19.49 -20.66
N SER A 612 -3.75 19.99 -19.72
CA SER A 612 -3.21 21.37 -19.78
C SER A 612 -2.36 21.70 -21.02
N GLY A 613 -1.61 20.73 -21.56
CA GLY A 613 -0.84 20.87 -22.80
C GLY A 613 0.39 21.80 -22.72
N GLU A 614 0.63 22.43 -21.57
CA GLU A 614 1.90 23.04 -21.23
C GLU A 614 2.85 21.97 -20.67
N ASP A 615 4.16 22.15 -20.93
CA ASP A 615 5.19 21.25 -20.40
C ASP A 615 5.24 21.41 -18.87
N LEU A 616 4.82 20.39 -18.13
CA LEU A 616 4.70 20.41 -16.66
C LEU A 616 6.10 20.55 -16.04
N THR A 617 6.49 21.80 -15.80
CA THR A 617 7.86 22.25 -16.11
C THR A 617 8.93 21.82 -15.12
N ASP A 618 8.53 21.11 -14.06
CA ASP A 618 9.39 20.49 -13.05
C ASP A 618 9.47 18.94 -13.18
N GLY A 619 8.83 18.35 -14.20
CA GLY A 619 9.03 16.94 -14.61
C GLY A 619 8.00 15.91 -14.13
N TYR A 620 6.93 16.32 -13.45
CA TYR A 620 6.12 15.43 -12.60
C TYR A 620 5.03 14.56 -13.26
N ALA A 621 4.76 14.69 -14.56
CA ALA A 621 3.86 13.75 -15.26
C ALA A 621 4.34 13.38 -16.68
N GLY A 622 5.66 13.44 -16.92
CA GLY A 622 6.28 12.96 -18.16
C GLY A 622 6.44 11.44 -18.22
N ASN A 623 6.41 10.76 -17.08
CA ASN A 623 6.54 9.31 -16.97
C ASN A 623 5.15 8.65 -17.04
N PRO A 624 5.01 7.50 -17.73
CA PRO A 624 3.83 6.67 -17.62
C PRO A 624 3.68 6.06 -16.21
N VAL A 625 2.43 5.89 -15.76
CA VAL A 625 2.08 5.23 -14.49
C VAL A 625 1.56 3.83 -14.75
N HIS A 626 1.80 2.92 -13.80
CA HIS A 626 1.34 1.53 -13.90
C HIS A 626 0.17 1.30 -12.94
N VAL A 627 -0.89 0.64 -13.44
CA VAL A 627 -2.13 0.41 -12.71
C VAL A 627 -2.54 -1.04 -12.82
N ASP A 628 -2.55 -1.74 -11.69
CA ASP A 628 -3.08 -3.09 -11.55
C ASP A 628 -4.62 -3.06 -11.57
N VAL A 629 -5.20 -4.02 -12.30
CA VAL A 629 -6.63 -4.17 -12.49
C VAL A 629 -7.10 -5.32 -11.62
N LEU A 630 -7.91 -5.00 -10.61
CA LEU A 630 -8.30 -5.94 -9.57
C LEU A 630 -9.66 -6.54 -9.87
N ARG A 631 -9.69 -7.85 -10.16
CA ARG A 631 -10.87 -8.69 -10.00
C ARG A 631 -11.11 -8.91 -8.50
N LYS A 632 -12.37 -8.81 -8.07
CA LYS A 632 -12.79 -8.98 -6.67
C LYS A 632 -13.92 -10.00 -6.58
N ASP A 633 -13.63 -11.14 -5.96
CA ASP A 633 -14.59 -12.22 -5.71
C ASP A 633 -15.09 -12.14 -4.26
N TYR A 634 -16.40 -12.07 -4.05
CA TYR A 634 -17.00 -12.10 -2.72
C TYR A 634 -17.33 -13.54 -2.31
N SER A 635 -16.76 -14.02 -1.21
CA SER A 635 -17.16 -15.32 -0.64
C SER A 635 -18.30 -15.14 0.35
N ALA A 636 -19.51 -15.54 -0.04
CA ALA A 636 -20.67 -15.58 0.86
C ALA A 636 -20.48 -16.53 2.07
N GLN A 637 -19.47 -17.39 2.05
CA GLN A 637 -19.18 -18.38 3.09
C GLN A 637 -18.23 -17.84 4.17
N SER A 638 -17.22 -17.03 3.81
CA SER A 638 -16.29 -16.40 4.75
C SER A 638 -16.61 -14.94 5.07
N GLY A 639 -17.41 -14.27 4.23
CA GLY A 639 -17.64 -12.83 4.29
C GLY A 639 -16.44 -11.98 3.86
N GLN A 640 -15.41 -12.60 3.26
CA GLN A 640 -14.22 -11.92 2.76
C GLN A 640 -14.34 -11.65 1.25
N VAL A 641 -13.64 -10.61 0.80
CA VAL A 641 -13.35 -10.36 -0.62
C VAL A 641 -11.95 -10.87 -0.92
N GLU A 642 -11.80 -11.67 -1.97
CA GLU A 642 -10.50 -12.06 -2.51
C GLU A 642 -10.18 -11.19 -3.73
N GLU A 643 -8.99 -10.59 -3.74
CA GLU A 643 -8.53 -9.73 -4.83
C GLU A 643 -7.51 -10.47 -5.70
N THR A 644 -7.64 -10.36 -7.01
CA THR A 644 -6.73 -10.95 -8.00
C THR A 644 -6.42 -9.90 -9.06
N ILE A 645 -5.13 -9.61 -9.27
CA ILE A 645 -4.68 -8.79 -10.41
C ILE A 645 -4.95 -9.60 -11.68
N VAL A 646 -5.69 -9.04 -12.64
CA VAL A 646 -5.99 -9.69 -13.94
C VAL A 646 -5.36 -8.97 -15.14
N ASP A 647 -4.79 -7.80 -14.92
CA ASP A 647 -3.99 -7.02 -15.86
C ASP A 647 -3.17 -5.96 -15.10
N THR A 648 -2.08 -5.49 -15.71
CA THR A 648 -1.31 -4.32 -15.23
C THR A 648 -1.07 -3.42 -16.45
N ILE A 649 -1.79 -2.31 -16.50
CA ILE A 649 -1.78 -1.39 -17.65
C ILE A 649 -0.82 -0.22 -17.45
N GLU A 650 -0.25 0.28 -18.55
CA GLU A 650 0.40 1.58 -18.61
C GLU A 650 -0.62 2.68 -18.95
N LEU A 651 -0.64 3.77 -18.18
CA LEU A 651 -1.35 5.01 -18.53
C LEU A 651 -0.34 6.13 -18.78
N SER A 652 -0.49 6.86 -19.88
CA SER A 652 0.39 7.96 -20.27
C SER A 652 -0.35 9.11 -20.96
N TRP A 653 0.29 10.28 -21.00
CA TRP A 653 -0.16 11.45 -21.75
C TRP A 653 -0.43 11.14 -23.23
N ASN A 654 0.39 10.31 -23.87
CA ASN A 654 0.25 9.96 -25.29
C ASN A 654 -1.02 9.13 -25.59
N ALA A 655 -1.54 8.39 -24.59
CA ALA A 655 -2.83 7.72 -24.65
C ALA A 655 -4.01 8.64 -24.26
N GLY A 656 -3.75 9.89 -23.87
CA GLY A 656 -4.73 10.83 -23.35
C GLY A 656 -5.24 10.45 -21.96
N TRP A 657 -4.34 9.96 -21.09
CA TRP A 657 -4.57 9.63 -19.68
C TRP A 657 -5.77 8.72 -19.40
N LYS A 658 -6.12 7.84 -20.34
CA LYS A 658 -7.25 6.91 -20.19
C LYS A 658 -7.02 5.61 -20.94
N THR A 659 -7.68 4.55 -20.49
CA THR A 659 -7.82 3.33 -21.27
C THR A 659 -9.17 2.67 -21.01
N ARG A 660 -9.47 1.65 -21.79
CA ARG A 660 -10.60 0.75 -21.60
C ARG A 660 -10.11 -0.68 -21.77
N ILE A 661 -10.50 -1.54 -20.84
CA ILE A 661 -10.21 -2.96 -20.85
C ILE A 661 -11.54 -3.68 -20.99
N ASP A 662 -11.73 -4.34 -22.12
CA ASP A 662 -12.91 -5.13 -22.41
C ASP A 662 -12.73 -6.60 -22.02
N ASN A 663 -13.79 -7.38 -22.25
CA ASN A 663 -13.73 -8.83 -22.28
C ASN A 663 -13.36 -9.47 -20.93
N LEU A 664 -13.77 -8.83 -19.83
CA LEU A 664 -13.59 -9.32 -18.47
C LEU A 664 -14.74 -10.26 -18.05
N PRO A 665 -14.47 -11.28 -17.20
CA PRO A 665 -15.50 -12.11 -16.57
C PRO A 665 -16.63 -11.28 -15.94
N ARG A 666 -17.89 -11.66 -16.15
CA ARG A 666 -19.06 -10.98 -15.55
C ARG A 666 -19.44 -11.56 -14.19
N ASN A 667 -19.39 -12.88 -14.08
CA ASN A 667 -19.77 -13.66 -12.90
C ASN A 667 -18.65 -14.65 -12.54
N ASN A 668 -18.62 -15.09 -11.29
CA ASN A 668 -17.80 -16.22 -10.86
C ASN A 668 -18.52 -17.57 -11.12
N ALA A 669 -17.84 -18.67 -10.82
CA ALA A 669 -18.34 -20.03 -11.09
C ALA A 669 -19.52 -20.47 -10.20
N ASP A 670 -19.81 -19.76 -9.10
CA ASP A 670 -21.03 -19.94 -8.31
C ASP A 670 -22.23 -19.18 -8.90
N GLY A 671 -21.99 -18.32 -9.91
CA GLY A 671 -22.97 -17.47 -10.57
C GLY A 671 -23.10 -16.06 -9.96
N ASP A 672 -22.33 -15.73 -8.94
CA ASP A 672 -22.34 -14.41 -8.31
C ASP A 672 -21.60 -13.36 -9.17
N PRO A 673 -22.05 -12.09 -9.23
CA PRO A 673 -21.38 -11.05 -10.01
C PRO A 673 -19.99 -10.72 -9.48
N ILE A 674 -19.02 -10.54 -10.38
CA ILE A 674 -17.66 -10.10 -10.02
C ILE A 674 -17.64 -8.57 -9.89
N GLU A 675 -16.95 -8.07 -8.86
CA GLU A 675 -16.63 -6.64 -8.73
C GLU A 675 -15.23 -6.34 -9.27
N TYR A 676 -15.03 -5.12 -9.75
CA TYR A 676 -13.75 -4.67 -10.31
C TYR A 676 -13.27 -3.38 -9.65
N GLY A 677 -11.96 -3.20 -9.56
CA GLY A 677 -11.30 -1.99 -9.11
C GLY A 677 -9.88 -1.87 -9.65
N VAL A 678 -9.10 -0.95 -9.10
CA VAL A 678 -7.70 -0.73 -9.49
C VAL A 678 -6.80 -0.52 -8.27
N HIS A 679 -5.49 -0.70 -8.47
CA HIS A 679 -4.42 -0.23 -7.60
C HIS A 679 -3.34 0.41 -8.47
N GLU A 680 -3.04 1.70 -8.27
CA GLU A 680 -1.92 2.36 -8.93
C GLU A 680 -0.64 2.12 -8.14
N HIS A 681 0.47 1.88 -8.85
CA HIS A 681 1.80 1.76 -8.24
C HIS A 681 2.30 3.12 -7.74
N ASP A 682 3.03 3.15 -6.63
CA ASP A 682 3.45 4.38 -5.95
C ASP A 682 4.07 5.44 -6.89
N VAL A 683 3.45 6.63 -6.93
CA VAL A 683 3.92 7.78 -7.72
C VAL A 683 4.62 8.77 -6.81
N GLU A 684 5.92 8.97 -6.99
CA GLU A 684 6.75 9.83 -6.12
C GLU A 684 6.23 11.28 -6.06
N GLY A 685 5.89 11.74 -4.85
CA GLY A 685 5.37 13.08 -4.60
C GLY A 685 3.87 13.26 -4.87
N PHE A 686 3.10 12.18 -4.98
CA PHE A 686 1.64 12.24 -5.12
C PHE A 686 0.89 11.22 -4.24
N THR A 687 -0.13 11.69 -3.54
CA THR A 687 -1.18 10.83 -2.97
C THR A 687 -2.19 10.43 -4.05
N SER A 688 -2.30 9.12 -4.32
CA SER A 688 -3.26 8.55 -5.29
C SER A 688 -4.59 8.15 -4.64
N THR A 689 -5.71 8.32 -5.35
CA THR A 689 -7.06 7.96 -4.90
C THR A 689 -7.92 7.45 -6.06
N ALA A 690 -8.69 6.37 -5.86
CA ALA A 690 -9.57 5.81 -6.89
C ALA A 690 -11.05 5.91 -6.51
N MET A 691 -11.87 6.51 -7.38
CA MET A 691 -13.33 6.37 -7.34
C MET A 691 -13.76 5.30 -8.34
N VAL A 692 -14.58 4.34 -7.91
CA VAL A 692 -15.07 3.22 -8.73
C VAL A 692 -16.59 3.27 -8.80
N GLU A 693 -17.16 3.27 -10.00
CA GLU A 693 -18.61 3.31 -10.23
C GLU A 693 -19.05 2.24 -11.25
N ARG A 694 -19.99 1.39 -10.86
CA ARG A 694 -20.63 0.42 -11.76
C ARG A 694 -21.73 1.09 -12.58
N GLN A 695 -21.62 1.00 -13.90
CA GLN A 695 -22.52 1.60 -14.86
C GLN A 695 -23.78 0.74 -15.08
N TRP A 696 -24.82 1.34 -15.66
CA TRP A 696 -26.16 0.74 -15.83
C TRP A 696 -26.20 -0.47 -16.78
N ASP A 697 -25.24 -0.60 -17.69
CA ASP A 697 -25.07 -1.75 -18.60
C ASP A 697 -24.30 -2.92 -17.94
N GLY A 698 -23.67 -2.66 -16.80
CA GLY A 698 -22.86 -3.60 -16.02
C GLY A 698 -21.35 -3.39 -16.17
N SER A 699 -20.90 -2.45 -17.01
CA SER A 699 -19.50 -2.01 -17.10
C SER A 699 -19.06 -1.19 -15.87
N TRP A 700 -17.78 -0.89 -15.78
CA TRP A 700 -17.17 -0.15 -14.67
C TRP A 700 -16.46 1.10 -15.18
N LEU A 701 -16.62 2.22 -14.46
CA LEU A 701 -15.85 3.44 -14.64
C LEU A 701 -15.00 3.68 -13.40
N VAL A 702 -13.72 3.97 -13.61
CA VAL A 702 -12.78 4.32 -12.56
C VAL A 702 -12.16 5.68 -12.86
N LYS A 703 -12.17 6.56 -11.86
CA LYS A 703 -11.47 7.84 -11.87
C LYS A 703 -10.35 7.79 -10.84
N LEU A 704 -9.13 7.71 -11.34
CA LEU A 704 -7.89 7.61 -10.58
C LEU A 704 -7.28 9.01 -10.49
N THR A 705 -7.15 9.57 -9.30
CA THR A 705 -6.83 10.99 -9.08
C THR A 705 -5.61 11.11 -8.18
N ASN A 706 -4.56 11.72 -8.70
CA ASN A 706 -3.30 11.94 -7.97
C ASN A 706 -3.20 13.39 -7.59
N THR A 707 -3.09 13.65 -6.30
CA THR A 707 -2.91 15.00 -5.75
C THR A 707 -1.46 15.16 -5.35
N LYS A 708 -0.78 16.20 -5.87
CA LYS A 708 0.61 16.51 -5.54
C LYS A 708 0.74 16.73 -4.03
N ASP A 709 1.71 16.07 -3.42
CA ASP A 709 1.99 16.22 -2.00
C ASP A 709 2.68 17.56 -1.71
N GLU A 710 2.25 18.22 -0.64
CA GLU A 710 2.85 19.47 -0.17
C GLU A 710 4.31 19.22 0.31
N PRO A 711 5.31 19.99 -0.14
CA PRO A 711 6.69 19.79 0.27
C PRO A 711 6.85 19.99 1.78
N THR A 712 7.37 18.97 2.45
CA THR A 712 7.51 18.94 3.92
C THR A 712 8.83 19.53 4.42
N VAL A 713 9.85 19.63 3.55
CA VAL A 713 11.20 20.12 3.88
C VAL A 713 11.74 21.13 2.85
N THR A 714 12.65 21.99 3.30
CA THR A 714 13.39 22.99 2.52
C THR A 714 14.89 22.92 2.83
N SER A 715 15.69 23.83 2.25
CA SER A 715 17.12 23.97 2.53
C SER A 715 17.51 25.42 2.85
N LEU A 716 18.66 25.58 3.51
CA LEU A 716 19.25 26.86 3.89
C LEU A 716 20.71 26.92 3.43
N ARG A 717 21.01 27.88 2.55
CA ARG A 717 22.36 28.23 2.14
C ARG A 717 22.91 29.32 3.07
N LEU A 718 24.03 29.02 3.73
CA LEU A 718 24.75 29.95 4.62
C LEU A 718 26.04 30.45 3.94
N ALA A 719 26.32 31.75 4.05
CA ALA A 719 27.56 32.36 3.61
C ALA A 719 28.13 33.33 4.66
N LYS A 720 29.47 33.38 4.77
CA LYS A 720 30.20 34.12 5.79
C LYS A 720 31.19 35.11 5.16
N LYS A 721 31.21 36.34 5.68
CA LYS A 721 32.04 37.46 5.24
C LYS A 721 32.84 38.04 6.41
N TRP A 722 34.03 38.57 6.12
CA TRP A 722 34.95 39.12 7.10
C TRP A 722 35.53 40.46 6.61
N THR A 723 35.56 41.47 7.48
CA THR A 723 35.97 42.83 7.16
C THR A 723 36.92 43.38 8.24
N PRO A 724 38.22 43.65 7.94
CA PRO A 724 38.93 43.48 6.68
C PRO A 724 39.62 42.10 6.56
N GLY A 725 38.88 41.06 6.16
CA GLY A 725 39.41 39.70 6.00
C GLY A 725 39.42 38.87 7.29
N ALA A 726 39.57 37.54 7.13
CA ALA A 726 39.55 36.59 8.24
C ALA A 726 40.89 36.55 9.00
N PRO A 727 40.91 36.28 10.32
CA PRO A 727 42.14 35.99 11.04
C PRO A 727 42.84 34.75 10.47
N SER A 728 44.18 34.80 10.36
CA SER A 728 44.99 33.68 9.85
C SER A 728 45.03 32.45 10.77
N ASN A 729 44.33 32.48 11.90
CA ASN A 729 44.23 31.42 12.91
C ASN A 729 42.80 30.89 13.09
N VAL A 730 41.85 31.25 12.21
CA VAL A 730 40.46 30.79 12.25
C VAL A 730 40.15 30.02 10.96
N GLU A 731 40.24 28.69 11.03
CA GLU A 731 39.99 27.79 9.89
C GLU A 731 38.53 27.33 9.80
N SER A 732 37.75 27.46 10.89
CA SER A 732 36.33 27.11 10.98
C SER A 732 35.59 28.00 11.98
N LEU A 733 34.28 28.18 11.79
CA LEU A 733 33.33 28.77 12.74
C LEU A 733 32.06 27.92 12.82
N SER A 734 31.43 27.86 14.00
CA SER A 734 30.19 27.10 14.22
C SER A 734 28.95 28.01 14.29
N PHE A 735 27.84 27.54 13.74
CA PHE A 735 26.58 28.28 13.59
C PHE A 735 25.40 27.40 14.00
N ASP A 736 24.55 27.89 14.89
CA ASP A 736 23.25 27.27 15.15
C ASP A 736 22.23 27.75 14.11
N VAL A 737 21.65 26.83 13.33
CA VAL A 737 20.48 27.10 12.49
C VAL A 737 19.25 27.18 13.41
N ILE A 738 18.63 28.34 13.46
CA ILE A 738 17.47 28.62 14.30
C ILE A 738 16.22 28.61 13.43
N GLY A 739 15.28 27.72 13.75
CA GLY A 739 13.91 27.74 13.24
C GLY A 739 13.00 28.47 14.24
N THR A 740 12.08 29.28 13.75
CA THR A 740 11.11 30.05 14.55
C THR A 740 9.70 29.85 13.98
N SER A 741 8.72 29.64 14.84
CA SER A 741 7.31 29.44 14.49
C SER A 741 6.42 29.88 15.64
N ASP A 742 5.10 29.96 15.44
CA ASP A 742 4.13 30.36 16.48
C ASP A 742 4.15 29.40 17.70
N ASP A 743 4.51 28.14 17.51
CA ASP A 743 4.70 27.15 18.59
C ASP A 743 5.98 27.36 19.42
N PHE A 744 6.97 28.09 18.88
CA PHE A 744 8.25 28.41 19.54
C PHE A 744 8.76 29.79 19.09
N PRO A 745 8.13 30.89 19.55
CA PRO A 745 8.39 32.24 19.06
C PRO A 745 9.78 32.78 19.46
N ASP A 746 10.38 32.25 20.53
CA ASP A 746 11.76 32.56 20.95
C ASP A 746 12.83 31.86 20.08
N GLY A 747 12.42 30.98 19.15
CA GLY A 747 13.28 30.21 18.28
C GLY A 747 13.85 28.93 18.90
N ARG A 748 14.14 27.94 18.07
CA ARG A 748 14.70 26.63 18.45
C ARG A 748 15.91 26.31 17.56
N VAL A 749 16.99 25.79 18.17
CA VAL A 749 18.11 25.21 17.41
C VAL A 749 17.61 23.94 16.72
N ILE A 750 17.66 23.92 15.38
CA ILE A 750 17.26 22.78 14.54
C ILE A 750 18.50 21.97 14.13
N HIS A 751 19.60 22.64 13.81
CA HIS A 751 20.88 22.04 13.45
C HIS A 751 22.02 22.96 13.93
N THR A 752 23.21 22.43 14.24
CA THR A 752 24.44 23.24 14.35
C THR A 752 25.39 22.82 13.23
N VAL A 753 26.01 23.77 12.54
CA VAL A 753 26.83 23.52 11.34
C VAL A 753 28.13 24.32 11.37
N ASP A 754 29.23 23.69 10.95
CA ASP A 754 30.53 24.35 10.84
C ASP A 754 30.75 24.87 9.42
N VAL A 755 31.35 26.07 9.32
CA VAL A 755 31.70 26.73 8.05
C VAL A 755 33.19 27.02 8.02
N THR A 756 33.87 26.49 7.01
CA THR A 756 35.34 26.49 6.93
C THR A 756 35.92 27.48 5.91
N ALA A 757 37.17 27.87 6.16
CA ALA A 757 38.00 28.58 5.21
C ALA A 757 38.43 27.68 4.03
N PRO A 758 38.74 28.23 2.84
CA PRO A 758 38.64 29.64 2.46
C PRO A 758 37.27 30.03 1.88
N ASN A 759 36.38 29.05 1.65
CA ASN A 759 35.15 29.24 0.88
C ASN A 759 34.02 29.91 1.68
N TRP A 760 34.03 29.77 3.01
CA TRP A 760 33.13 30.46 3.93
C TRP A 760 31.64 30.30 3.57
N THR A 761 31.22 29.11 3.14
CA THR A 761 29.82 28.82 2.79
C THR A 761 29.48 27.34 2.98
N THR A 762 28.21 27.06 3.28
CA THR A 762 27.64 25.70 3.39
C THR A 762 26.15 25.71 3.00
N THR A 763 25.56 24.54 2.85
CA THR A 763 24.10 24.36 2.67
C THR A 763 23.62 23.27 3.63
N VAL A 764 22.52 23.53 4.34
CA VAL A 764 21.82 22.57 5.20
C VAL A 764 20.52 22.18 4.51
N THR A 765 20.29 20.89 4.29
CA THR A 765 19.08 20.32 3.67
C THR A 765 18.09 19.86 4.74
N ASP A 766 16.94 19.33 4.29
CA ASP A 766 16.01 18.54 5.13
C ASP A 766 15.43 19.31 6.34
N LEU A 767 15.32 20.63 6.19
CA LEU A 767 14.78 21.54 7.21
C LEU A 767 13.25 21.56 7.12
N PRO A 768 12.49 21.17 8.17
CA PRO A 768 11.04 21.11 8.10
C PRO A 768 10.39 22.47 7.79
N ILE A 769 9.44 22.48 6.85
CA ILE A 769 8.70 23.69 6.48
C ILE A 769 7.63 24.04 7.52
N LYS A 770 7.08 23.04 8.23
CA LYS A 770 6.03 23.18 9.25
C LYS A 770 6.36 22.42 10.55
N THR A 771 5.74 22.83 11.64
CA THR A 771 5.77 22.14 12.93
C THR A 771 4.87 20.90 12.93
N ASP A 772 5.00 20.04 13.96
CA ASP A 772 4.09 18.91 14.20
C ASP A 772 2.61 19.35 14.38
N ALA A 773 2.37 20.63 14.65
CA ALA A 773 1.03 21.24 14.77
C ALA A 773 0.56 21.93 13.48
N GLY A 774 1.40 22.00 12.44
CA GLY A 774 1.07 22.54 11.12
C GLY A 774 1.39 24.03 10.89
N HIS A 775 2.02 24.72 11.84
CA HIS A 775 2.44 26.11 11.69
C HIS A 775 3.75 26.24 10.89
N ASP A 776 3.89 27.26 10.05
CA ASP A 776 5.08 27.46 9.21
C ASP A 776 6.34 27.80 10.04
N ILE A 777 7.51 27.36 9.56
CA ILE A 777 8.82 27.62 10.19
C ILE A 777 9.62 28.62 9.34
N SER A 778 10.11 29.68 9.99
CA SER A 778 11.05 30.66 9.43
C SER A 778 12.47 30.43 9.93
N TYR A 779 13.48 30.65 9.09
CA TYR A 779 14.87 30.30 9.42
C TYR A 779 15.84 31.49 9.50
N SER A 780 16.82 31.34 10.39
CA SER A 780 17.97 32.23 10.59
C SER A 780 19.17 31.42 11.12
N VAL A 781 20.30 32.07 11.39
CA VAL A 781 21.43 31.45 12.10
C VAL A 781 21.91 32.31 13.26
N ARG A 782 22.57 31.66 14.23
CA ARG A 782 23.34 32.31 15.30
C ARG A 782 24.79 31.84 15.21
N GLU A 783 25.70 32.75 14.88
CA GLU A 783 27.14 32.52 14.98
C GLU A 783 27.56 32.41 16.47
N HIS A 784 28.50 31.51 16.76
CA HIS A 784 29.12 31.40 18.09
C HIS A 784 30.17 32.51 18.28
N ASP A 785 30.35 33.01 19.50
CA ASP A 785 31.12 34.25 19.76
C ASP A 785 32.56 34.24 19.18
N VAL A 786 32.96 35.36 18.57
CA VAL A 786 34.25 35.54 17.89
C VAL A 786 35.01 36.71 18.53
N PRO A 787 35.97 36.43 19.44
CA PRO A 787 36.72 37.46 20.15
C PRO A 787 37.38 38.50 19.21
N GLY A 788 37.21 39.79 19.55
CA GLY A 788 37.71 40.92 18.76
C GLY A 788 36.83 41.37 17.59
N TYR A 789 35.71 40.68 17.32
CA TYR A 789 34.78 41.00 16.24
C TYR A 789 33.36 41.32 16.74
N VAL A 790 32.57 41.93 15.87
CA VAL A 790 31.11 42.11 15.99
C VAL A 790 30.45 41.60 14.70
N SER A 791 29.31 40.91 14.83
CA SER A 791 28.63 40.21 13.73
C SER A 791 27.28 40.82 13.35
N VAL A 792 26.89 40.70 12.08
CA VAL A 792 25.50 40.89 11.60
C VAL A 792 25.05 39.60 10.89
N VAL A 793 23.81 39.18 11.13
CA VAL A 793 23.13 38.11 10.38
C VAL A 793 21.99 38.72 9.57
N SER A 794 21.81 38.31 8.31
CA SER A 794 20.64 38.63 7.49
C SER A 794 20.13 37.40 6.77
N SER A 795 18.88 36.99 7.04
CA SER A 795 18.21 35.88 6.36
C SER A 795 17.13 36.36 5.37
N LYS A 796 16.93 35.56 4.31
CA LYS A 796 15.90 35.75 3.28
C LYS A 796 15.34 34.39 2.85
N LYS A 797 14.02 34.28 2.69
CA LYS A 797 13.38 33.20 1.92
C LYS A 797 13.33 33.58 0.43
N ASN A 798 13.57 32.62 -0.44
CA ASN A 798 13.45 32.76 -1.89
C ASN A 798 12.06 32.29 -2.37
N ASP A 799 11.74 32.64 -3.62
CA ASP A 799 10.45 32.32 -4.23
C ASP A 799 10.31 30.80 -4.50
N ASP A 800 11.44 30.09 -4.63
CA ASP A 800 11.55 28.61 -4.67
C ASP A 800 11.40 27.92 -3.30
N GLY A 801 11.11 28.68 -2.25
CA GLY A 801 10.95 28.17 -0.88
C GLY A 801 12.24 27.96 -0.09
N THR A 802 13.42 28.07 -0.72
CA THR A 802 14.74 27.94 -0.06
C THR A 802 15.10 29.16 0.78
N TRP A 803 16.07 29.01 1.68
CA TRP A 803 16.60 30.11 2.50
C TRP A 803 18.04 30.46 2.14
N VAL A 804 18.36 31.75 2.17
CA VAL A 804 19.72 32.27 2.10
C VAL A 804 19.99 33.08 3.36
N VAL A 805 21.15 32.85 3.99
CA VAL A 805 21.59 33.59 5.17
C VAL A 805 23.04 34.03 4.99
N ASP A 806 23.25 35.34 5.05
CA ASP A 806 24.57 35.96 5.04
C ASP A 806 24.95 36.41 6.46
N VAL A 807 26.22 36.26 6.82
CA VAL A 807 26.78 36.73 8.09
C VAL A 807 28.07 37.53 7.85
N GLU A 808 28.22 38.71 8.44
CA GLU A 808 29.42 39.56 8.29
C GLU A 808 30.06 39.94 9.63
N ASN A 809 31.39 39.77 9.76
CA ASN A 809 32.17 40.19 10.93
C ASN A 809 33.08 41.37 10.67
N THR A 810 33.11 42.31 11.63
CA THR A 810 33.94 43.53 11.61
C THR A 810 34.77 43.67 12.89
N VAL A 811 36.03 44.13 12.77
CA VAL A 811 37.01 44.29 13.87
C VAL A 811 36.69 45.49 14.79
N LYS A 812 36.93 45.33 16.11
CA LYS A 812 36.77 46.36 17.16
C LYS A 812 38.00 47.30 17.30
N THR A 813 37.81 48.56 17.75
CA THR A 813 38.87 49.59 17.89
C THR A 813 38.63 50.57 19.05
N TYR A 814 39.69 51.15 19.64
CA TYR A 814 39.60 51.94 20.89
C TYR A 814 40.63 53.11 20.96
N ASP A 815 40.29 54.24 21.59
CA ASP A 815 41.22 55.37 21.82
C ASP A 815 40.97 56.19 23.11
N LEU A 816 41.94 57.02 23.52
CA LEU A 816 41.90 57.90 24.72
C LEU A 816 42.31 59.34 24.39
N ARG A 817 41.72 60.35 25.05
CA ARG A 817 42.01 61.80 24.80
C ARG A 817 42.01 62.67 26.07
N TRP A 818 42.80 63.75 26.08
CA TRP A 818 42.81 64.77 27.15
C TRP A 818 43.41 66.11 26.67
N SER A 819 43.46 67.13 27.55
CA SER A 819 44.10 68.42 27.26
C SER A 819 44.81 69.05 28.48
N LYS A 820 45.69 70.03 28.26
CA LYS A 820 46.51 70.71 29.28
C LYS A 820 46.32 72.23 29.17
N THR A 821 46.12 72.90 30.30
CA THR A 821 45.86 74.35 30.39
C THR A 821 46.59 75.04 31.55
N GLY A 822 46.58 76.39 31.54
CA GLY A 822 46.93 77.27 32.67
C GLY A 822 45.73 77.66 33.55
N GLU A 823 45.96 78.46 34.60
CA GLU A 823 44.90 78.97 35.52
C GLU A 823 43.87 79.90 34.83
N ASP A 824 44.22 80.45 33.66
CA ASP A 824 43.35 81.23 32.77
C ASP A 824 42.46 80.37 31.86
N GLY A 825 42.76 79.08 31.75
CA GLY A 825 42.07 78.14 30.85
C GLY A 825 42.65 78.07 29.44
N GLU A 826 43.71 78.83 29.12
CA GLU A 826 44.39 78.75 27.82
C GLU A 826 45.23 77.47 27.71
N LEU A 827 45.39 76.95 26.48
CA LEU A 827 46.13 75.72 26.22
C LEU A 827 47.62 75.87 26.53
N LEU A 828 48.17 74.92 27.27
CA LEU A 828 49.53 74.97 27.80
C LEU A 828 50.35 73.75 27.35
N GLY A 829 51.10 73.92 26.26
CA GLY A 829 51.99 72.90 25.72
C GLY A 829 53.24 72.62 26.56
N GLY A 830 53.96 71.55 26.21
CA GLY A 830 55.22 71.12 26.82
C GLY A 830 55.09 70.16 28.01
N GLY A 831 53.89 69.70 28.34
CA GLY A 831 53.65 68.69 29.39
C GLY A 831 54.10 67.28 29.00
N VAL A 832 54.35 66.43 30.01
CA VAL A 832 54.60 65.00 29.84
C VAL A 832 53.73 64.19 30.80
N PHE A 833 53.11 63.15 30.27
CA PHE A 833 52.14 62.30 30.94
C PHE A 833 52.55 60.83 30.93
N GLN A 834 52.26 60.12 32.02
CA GLN A 834 52.22 58.67 32.03
C GLN A 834 50.75 58.23 31.92
N VAL A 835 50.47 57.34 30.96
CA VAL A 835 49.21 56.59 30.89
C VAL A 835 49.48 55.14 31.30
N THR A 836 48.60 54.55 32.11
CA THR A 836 48.62 53.11 32.43
C THR A 836 47.21 52.51 32.27
N GLY A 837 47.11 51.19 32.11
CA GLY A 837 45.84 50.51 31.84
C GLY A 837 45.83 48.98 32.04
N PRO A 838 44.86 48.27 31.45
CA PRO A 838 44.73 46.81 31.55
C PRO A 838 45.94 46.07 30.98
N ASP A 839 46.09 44.80 31.37
CA ASP A 839 47.12 43.86 30.89
C ASP A 839 48.58 44.36 30.97
N GLY A 840 48.83 45.34 31.85
CA GLY A 840 50.15 45.95 32.02
C GLY A 840 50.49 47.00 30.96
N PHE A 841 49.49 47.57 30.27
CA PHE A 841 49.68 48.69 29.36
C PHE A 841 50.28 49.89 30.12
N GLU A 842 51.43 50.38 29.65
CA GLU A 842 52.05 51.62 30.10
C GLU A 842 52.57 52.41 28.89
N LEU A 843 52.29 53.72 28.82
CA LEU A 843 52.73 54.60 27.75
C LEU A 843 53.09 55.98 28.30
N LEU A 844 54.34 56.42 28.07
CA LEU A 844 54.78 57.78 28.34
C LEU A 844 54.46 58.66 27.12
N VAL A 845 53.61 59.66 27.29
CA VAL A 845 53.11 60.54 26.23
C VAL A 845 53.58 61.97 26.50
N LYS A 846 54.38 62.52 25.58
CA LYS A 846 54.81 63.91 25.61
C LYS A 846 54.09 64.71 24.53
N ASP A 847 53.80 65.97 24.81
CA ASP A 847 53.24 66.94 23.86
C ASP A 847 53.99 66.90 22.51
N ASP A 848 53.24 66.79 21.41
CA ASP A 848 53.69 66.58 20.01
C ASP A 848 54.49 65.28 19.70
N SER A 849 54.84 64.43 20.69
CA SER A 849 55.65 63.21 20.47
C SER A 849 54.92 62.09 19.73
N ASP A 850 55.62 61.13 19.11
CA ASP A 850 55.01 60.07 18.26
C ASP A 850 53.95 59.20 18.96
N ALA A 851 53.96 59.13 20.28
CA ALA A 851 52.91 58.47 21.06
C ALA A 851 51.56 59.22 21.00
N ASP A 852 51.60 60.53 20.78
CA ASP A 852 50.45 61.42 20.66
C ASP A 852 50.03 61.60 19.19
N LEU A 853 48.74 61.42 18.94
CA LEU A 853 48.11 61.39 17.62
C LEU A 853 47.45 62.72 17.25
N ASP A 854 47.23 63.65 18.20
CA ASP A 854 46.76 65.01 17.88
C ASP A 854 47.85 66.06 18.17
N LYS A 855 48.62 66.42 17.13
CA LYS A 855 49.77 67.33 17.19
C LYS A 855 49.38 68.82 17.38
N LYS A 856 48.65 69.12 18.47
CA LYS A 856 48.27 70.47 18.87
C LYS A 856 48.75 70.69 20.31
N PRO A 857 49.68 71.63 20.56
CA PRO A 857 50.22 71.86 21.90
C PRO A 857 49.16 71.99 22.99
N GLY A 858 49.20 71.07 23.96
CA GLY A 858 48.22 70.97 25.05
C GLY A 858 46.95 70.17 24.73
N VAL A 859 46.89 69.40 23.65
CA VAL A 859 45.80 68.45 23.34
C VAL A 859 46.41 67.10 22.98
N PHE A 860 45.82 66.01 23.45
CA PHE A 860 46.40 64.68 23.36
C PHE A 860 45.38 63.64 22.88
N GLN A 861 45.82 62.71 22.03
CA GLN A 861 45.07 61.51 21.64
C GLN A 861 46.00 60.30 21.51
N ILE A 862 45.62 59.14 22.07
CA ILE A 862 46.38 57.88 21.89
C ILE A 862 45.45 56.71 21.54
N SER A 863 45.97 55.73 20.79
CA SER A 863 45.29 54.45 20.55
C SER A 863 45.56 53.47 21.69
N ILE A 864 44.60 52.62 22.02
CA ILE A 864 44.72 51.60 23.09
C ILE A 864 44.28 50.20 22.61
N PRO A 865 44.87 49.12 23.15
CA PRO A 865 44.69 47.78 22.59
C PRO A 865 43.38 47.08 22.97
N VAL A 866 42.73 47.47 24.08
CA VAL A 866 41.54 46.80 24.66
C VAL A 866 40.62 47.81 25.34
N ALA A 867 39.36 47.44 25.55
CA ALA A 867 38.49 48.12 26.52
C ALA A 867 38.97 47.89 27.96
N GLY A 868 38.70 48.83 28.87
CA GLY A 868 39.04 48.72 30.29
C GLY A 868 39.27 50.06 30.99
N GLU A 869 39.86 50.03 32.17
CA GLU A 869 40.13 51.21 33.01
C GLU A 869 41.58 51.70 32.82
N TYR A 870 41.74 53.00 32.56
CA TYR A 870 43.01 53.64 32.28
C TYR A 870 43.26 54.81 33.24
N THR A 871 44.53 55.00 33.64
CA THR A 871 44.99 56.08 34.52
C THR A 871 45.90 57.04 33.77
N LEU A 872 45.78 58.34 34.04
CA LEU A 872 46.60 59.43 33.50
C LEU A 872 47.25 60.23 34.65
N VAL A 873 48.56 60.51 34.54
CA VAL A 873 49.34 61.28 35.53
C VAL A 873 50.28 62.26 34.82
N GLU A 874 50.30 63.54 35.20
CA GLU A 874 51.35 64.48 34.75
C GLU A 874 52.65 64.19 35.50
N VAL A 875 53.73 63.90 34.76
CA VAL A 875 55.05 63.57 35.34
C VAL A 875 56.09 64.67 35.13
N GLN A 876 55.84 65.61 34.21
CA GLN A 876 56.64 66.81 34.04
C GLN A 876 55.78 67.99 33.57
N ALA A 877 55.87 69.09 34.32
CA ALA A 877 55.17 70.34 34.04
C ALA A 877 56.01 71.30 33.16
N PRO A 878 55.35 72.20 32.41
CA PRO A 878 56.02 73.27 31.67
C PRO A 878 56.81 74.25 32.56
N ALA A 879 57.86 74.85 31.99
CA ALA A 879 58.76 75.73 32.73
C ALA A 879 58.04 77.00 33.25
N GLY A 880 58.24 77.31 34.54
CA GLY A 880 57.58 78.44 35.22
C GLY A 880 56.30 78.05 35.98
N TYR A 881 55.85 76.80 35.87
CA TYR A 881 54.63 76.30 36.49
C TYR A 881 54.88 75.24 37.59
N GLU A 882 53.92 75.10 38.51
CA GLU A 882 53.83 73.98 39.47
C GLU A 882 53.38 72.67 38.76
N LEU A 883 53.73 71.51 39.34
CA LEU A 883 53.39 70.17 38.80
C LEU A 883 52.17 69.56 39.49
N ASP A 884 51.14 69.23 38.72
CA ASP A 884 49.97 68.46 39.19
C ASP A 884 50.13 66.95 38.96
N ALA A 885 50.90 66.28 39.82
CA ALA A 885 51.09 64.83 39.79
C ALA A 885 49.86 64.01 40.26
N SER A 886 48.65 64.60 40.24
CA SER A 886 47.41 63.94 40.68
C SER A 886 46.90 62.94 39.63
N PRO A 887 46.76 61.64 39.97
CA PRO A 887 46.25 60.63 39.05
C PRO A 887 44.76 60.85 38.76
N ARG A 888 44.36 60.56 37.51
CA ARG A 888 42.98 60.64 37.02
C ARG A 888 42.65 59.33 36.31
N THR A 889 41.44 58.79 36.48
CA THR A 889 41.02 57.51 35.88
C THR A 889 39.76 57.65 35.04
N ILE A 890 39.66 56.88 33.96
CA ILE A 890 38.43 56.68 33.18
C ILE A 890 38.32 55.23 32.71
N ARG A 891 37.12 54.84 32.27
CA ARG A 891 36.83 53.54 31.67
C ARG A 891 36.42 53.69 30.20
N VAL A 892 36.87 52.77 29.37
CA VAL A 892 36.45 52.55 27.98
C VAL A 892 35.74 51.20 27.93
N ASP A 893 34.60 51.12 27.28
CA ASP A 893 33.78 49.90 27.18
C ASP A 893 33.82 49.26 25.78
N GLU A 894 33.29 48.05 25.67
CA GLU A 894 33.24 47.26 24.44
C GLU A 894 32.18 47.78 23.44
N PRO A 895 32.50 47.92 22.13
CA PRO A 895 31.51 48.27 21.12
C PRO A 895 30.58 47.09 20.82
N THR A 896 29.27 47.35 20.83
CA THR A 896 28.20 46.34 20.72
C THR A 896 27.50 46.29 19.35
N SER A 897 27.95 47.09 18.36
CA SER A 897 27.33 47.16 17.03
C SER A 897 28.35 47.28 15.90
N VAL A 898 28.10 46.58 14.80
CA VAL A 898 28.88 46.65 13.55
C VAL A 898 28.81 48.04 12.90
N THR A 899 27.79 48.86 13.20
CA THR A 899 27.71 50.26 12.73
C THR A 899 28.56 51.23 13.55
N ALA A 900 29.09 50.81 14.71
CA ALA A 900 29.93 51.61 15.58
C ALA A 900 31.01 50.75 16.27
N PRO A 901 31.96 50.14 15.52
CA PRO A 901 33.00 49.25 16.07
C PRO A 901 34.17 50.02 16.71
N HIS A 902 33.89 51.21 17.26
CA HIS A 902 34.88 52.14 17.79
C HIS A 902 34.35 52.80 19.07
N THR A 903 35.20 52.97 20.09
CA THR A 903 34.83 53.64 21.36
C THR A 903 35.99 54.44 21.94
N SER A 904 35.70 55.64 22.44
CA SER A 904 36.68 56.63 22.90
C SER A 904 36.51 56.97 24.39
N GLY A 905 37.61 57.05 25.14
CA GLY A 905 37.67 57.63 26.48
C GLY A 905 38.21 59.06 26.49
N VAL A 906 37.70 59.91 27.40
CA VAL A 906 38.16 61.30 27.55
C VAL A 906 38.39 61.66 29.02
N PHE A 907 39.61 62.05 29.42
CA PHE A 907 39.95 62.44 30.81
C PHE A 907 39.62 63.91 31.16
N GLY A 908 39.41 64.77 30.16
CA GLY A 908 39.22 66.21 30.36
C GLY A 908 40.53 67.00 30.42
N ALA A 909 40.51 68.15 31.12
CA ALA A 909 41.60 69.12 31.16
C ALA A 909 42.44 69.06 32.46
N ILE A 910 43.74 69.30 32.33
CA ILE A 910 44.75 69.29 33.40
C ILE A 910 45.30 70.72 33.60
N VAL A 911 45.45 71.24 34.84
CA VAL A 911 45.64 72.69 35.13
C VAL A 911 46.84 72.98 36.05
N ASN A 912 47.74 73.91 35.70
CA ASN A 912 48.95 74.26 36.51
C ASN A 912 49.06 75.76 36.83
N LYS A 913 49.87 76.14 37.84
CA LYS A 913 49.93 77.48 38.50
C LYS A 913 51.28 78.21 38.46
N LEU A 914 51.31 79.53 38.73
CA LEU A 914 52.46 80.46 38.57
C LEU A 914 53.14 80.97 39.89
N LEU A 915 54.39 81.50 39.80
CA LEU A 915 55.30 81.85 40.93
C LEU A 915 55.49 83.38 41.22
N ARG A 916 55.60 83.81 42.50
CA ARG A 916 55.50 85.24 42.98
C ARG A 916 56.42 85.64 44.18
N THR A 917 56.58 86.95 44.49
CA THR A 917 57.50 87.57 45.51
C THR A 917 57.12 89.01 45.99
N ASP A 918 57.79 89.58 47.02
CA ASP A 918 57.51 90.91 47.67
C ASP A 918 58.75 91.87 47.76
N ILE A 919 58.58 93.20 47.98
CA ILE A 919 59.63 94.28 48.02
C ILE A 919 59.30 95.47 48.98
N THR A 920 60.30 96.16 49.60
CA THR A 920 60.15 97.26 50.60
C THR A 920 61.05 98.49 50.36
N VAL A 921 60.65 99.69 50.82
CA VAL A 921 61.39 101.00 50.80
C VAL A 921 61.43 101.69 52.18
N GLU A 922 62.47 102.51 52.47
CA GLU A 922 62.68 103.26 53.72
C GLU A 922 63.00 104.77 53.52
N LYS A 923 62.71 105.62 54.54
CA LYS A 923 62.86 107.09 54.51
C LYS A 923 63.59 107.69 55.75
N HIS A 924 64.60 108.50 55.49
CA HIS A 924 65.41 109.25 56.47
C HIS A 924 65.39 110.78 56.24
N TRP A 925 65.75 111.54 57.29
CA TRP A 925 65.74 113.01 57.32
C TRP A 925 66.90 113.56 58.16
N VAL A 926 67.51 114.67 57.73
CA VAL A 926 68.73 115.27 58.32
C VAL A 926 68.59 116.81 58.43
N GLY A 927 68.98 117.36 59.58
CA GLY A 927 68.89 118.79 59.89
C GLY A 927 67.55 119.21 60.54
N GLU A 928 67.45 120.47 60.96
CA GLU A 928 66.32 121.00 61.76
C GLU A 928 65.11 121.46 60.92
N GLY A 929 65.05 121.10 59.64
CA GLY A 929 63.91 121.41 58.78
C GLY A 929 62.65 120.64 59.17
N GLN A 930 61.48 121.27 59.00
CA GLN A 930 60.20 120.59 59.20
C GLN A 930 60.02 119.46 58.16
N LYS A 931 59.79 118.24 58.64
CA LYS A 931 59.47 117.07 57.79
C LYS A 931 58.12 117.29 57.10
N VAL A 932 58.01 116.80 55.85
CA VAL A 932 56.81 116.87 55.02
C VAL A 932 56.49 115.49 54.42
N ASP A 933 55.30 115.34 53.84
CA ASP A 933 54.93 114.14 53.08
C ASP A 933 55.82 113.98 51.83
N VAL A 934 56.10 112.74 51.44
CA VAL A 934 56.96 112.41 50.30
C VAL A 934 56.37 111.28 49.45
N GLN A 935 56.59 111.32 48.13
CA GLN A 935 56.11 110.29 47.22
C GLN A 935 57.22 109.37 46.72
N PHE A 936 56.96 108.06 46.71
CA PHE A 936 57.83 107.02 46.18
C PHE A 936 57.20 106.31 44.98
N GLN A 937 58.02 105.92 44.01
CA GLN A 937 57.64 105.05 42.89
C GLN A 937 58.54 103.81 42.88
N LEU A 938 57.94 102.62 42.99
CA LEU A 938 58.60 101.36 42.66
C LEU A 938 58.74 101.22 41.14
N LEU A 939 59.85 100.62 40.70
CA LEU A 939 60.19 100.34 39.32
C LEU A 939 60.55 98.86 39.17
N SER A 940 60.29 98.25 38.01
CA SER A 940 60.72 96.89 37.65
C SER A 940 61.51 96.87 36.34
N ALA A 941 62.39 95.89 36.18
CA ALA A 941 63.14 95.67 34.95
C ALA A 941 63.36 94.18 34.68
N ILE A 942 63.55 93.83 33.41
CA ILE A 942 64.32 92.65 33.01
C ILE A 942 65.80 93.07 32.94
N ALA A 943 66.72 92.18 33.30
CA ALA A 943 68.15 92.51 33.39
C ALA A 943 68.72 92.97 32.03
N GLY A 944 68.96 94.29 31.90
CA GLY A 944 69.44 94.94 30.68
C GLY A 944 68.47 95.95 30.06
N GLU A 945 67.25 96.10 30.61
CA GLU A 945 66.21 97.01 30.11
C GLU A 945 65.97 98.20 31.06
N ASP A 946 65.42 99.31 30.53
CA ASP A 946 65.11 100.51 31.31
C ASP A 946 64.02 100.23 32.37
N PRO A 947 64.19 100.61 33.65
CA PRO A 947 63.18 100.34 34.69
C PRO A 947 61.85 101.07 34.44
N GLN A 948 60.76 100.30 34.39
CA GLN A 948 59.38 100.79 34.20
C GLN A 948 58.64 100.91 35.53
N PRO A 949 57.70 101.86 35.69
CA PRO A 949 56.95 102.04 36.93
C PRO A 949 56.05 100.84 37.27
N VAL A 950 56.08 100.43 38.54
CA VAL A 950 55.19 99.42 39.14
C VAL A 950 54.18 100.14 40.03
N GLY A 951 52.90 100.07 39.65
CA GLY A 951 51.82 100.76 40.35
C GLY A 951 51.87 102.29 40.21
N ASP A 952 50.82 102.95 40.70
CA ASP A 952 50.84 104.39 40.91
C ASP A 952 51.78 104.78 42.08
N PRO A 953 52.31 106.01 42.13
CA PRO A 953 53.19 106.45 43.22
C PRO A 953 52.52 106.43 44.61
N VAL A 954 53.28 105.99 45.60
CA VAL A 954 52.85 105.84 46.99
C VAL A 954 53.22 107.08 47.80
N MET A 955 52.25 107.65 48.53
CA MET A 955 52.48 108.70 49.54
C MET A 955 52.95 108.11 50.86
N LEU A 956 54.08 108.61 51.39
CA LEU A 956 54.54 108.36 52.75
C LEU A 956 54.42 109.65 53.57
N ALA A 957 53.60 109.60 54.63
CA ALA A 957 53.25 110.79 55.42
C ALA A 957 54.42 111.31 56.29
N ALA A 958 54.39 112.60 56.59
CA ALA A 958 55.42 113.34 57.32
C ALA A 958 55.83 112.67 58.65
N GLY A 959 57.00 112.05 58.66
CA GLY A 959 57.57 111.38 59.84
C GLY A 959 57.47 109.85 59.84
N ALA A 960 56.74 109.24 58.92
CA ALA A 960 56.78 107.79 58.69
C ALA A 960 58.10 107.36 58.01
N THR A 961 58.42 106.06 58.10
CA THR A 961 59.78 105.56 57.81
C THR A 961 59.87 104.49 56.71
N SER A 962 58.79 103.82 56.28
CA SER A 962 58.88 102.74 55.27
C SER A 962 57.54 102.37 54.62
N TYR A 963 57.58 101.58 53.53
CA TYR A 963 56.43 101.02 52.80
C TYR A 963 56.80 99.72 52.04
N THR A 964 55.83 98.84 51.76
CA THR A 964 56.02 97.51 51.13
C THR A 964 54.99 97.20 50.03
N TRP A 965 55.45 96.56 48.94
CA TRP A 965 54.64 96.00 47.83
C TRP A 965 54.71 94.46 47.83
N THR A 966 53.61 93.78 47.49
CA THR A 966 53.47 92.31 47.67
C THR A 966 52.90 91.57 46.46
N SER A 967 53.12 90.25 46.37
CA SER A 967 52.55 89.31 45.37
C SER A 967 52.92 89.60 43.91
N LEU A 968 54.09 90.23 43.72
CA LEU A 968 54.68 90.59 42.44
C LEU A 968 55.14 89.33 41.67
N PRO A 969 55.06 89.28 40.34
CA PRO A 969 55.51 88.12 39.57
C PRO A 969 57.04 87.93 39.66
N MET A 970 57.50 86.68 39.76
CA MET A 970 58.94 86.39 39.66
C MET A 970 59.44 86.37 38.21
N PHE A 971 58.56 86.05 37.27
CA PHE A 971 58.86 85.91 35.84
C PHE A 971 57.83 86.64 34.97
N CYS A 972 58.29 87.16 33.83
CA CYS A 972 57.48 87.61 32.71
C CYS A 972 58.01 86.91 31.45
N ASP A 973 57.14 86.30 30.63
CA ASP A 973 57.51 85.51 29.44
C ASP A 973 58.66 84.52 29.68
N GLY A 974 58.64 83.82 30.84
CA GLY A 974 59.67 82.88 31.27
C GLY A 974 61.02 83.52 31.71
N LYS A 975 61.15 84.85 31.71
CA LYS A 975 62.35 85.59 32.11
C LYS A 975 62.19 86.24 33.49
N LYS A 976 63.25 86.24 34.30
CA LYS A 976 63.22 86.72 35.69
C LYS A 976 63.28 88.25 35.81
N LEU A 977 62.49 88.82 36.73
CA LEU A 977 62.40 90.26 37.01
C LEU A 977 63.31 90.76 38.16
N THR A 978 63.58 92.06 38.18
CA THR A 978 64.25 92.82 39.27
C THR A 978 63.51 94.13 39.56
N TYR A 979 63.79 94.79 40.70
CA TYR A 979 63.06 95.98 41.18
C TYR A 979 63.98 97.07 41.77
N SER A 980 63.53 98.33 41.77
CA SER A 980 64.21 99.52 42.36
C SER A 980 63.23 100.65 42.70
N VAL A 981 63.65 101.75 43.36
CA VAL A 981 62.74 102.83 43.81
C VAL A 981 63.31 104.24 43.56
N ARG A 982 62.42 105.25 43.50
CA ARG A 982 62.76 106.69 43.43
C ARG A 982 61.80 107.55 44.26
N GLU A 983 62.28 108.71 44.74
CA GLU A 983 61.44 109.77 45.33
C GLU A 983 61.04 110.80 44.27
N LEU A 984 59.81 111.32 44.37
CA LEU A 984 59.22 112.25 43.40
C LEU A 984 59.08 113.69 43.91
N THR A 985 59.06 113.89 45.24
CA THR A 985 58.79 115.19 45.85
C THR A 985 59.84 115.54 46.91
N VAL A 986 60.50 116.68 46.71
CA VAL A 986 61.49 117.26 47.63
C VAL A 986 61.12 118.73 47.81
N SER A 987 61.03 119.21 49.05
CA SER A 987 60.60 120.57 49.37
C SER A 987 61.74 121.58 49.29
N ASP A 988 61.42 122.84 48.96
CA ASP A 988 62.37 123.91 48.56
C ASP A 988 63.55 124.18 49.51
N ASN A 989 63.44 123.79 50.79
CA ASN A 989 64.50 123.95 51.79
C ASN A 989 65.28 122.64 52.06
N PHE A 990 65.15 121.62 51.21
CA PHE A 990 65.79 120.31 51.34
C PHE A 990 66.44 119.82 50.04
N THR A 991 67.42 118.94 50.18
CA THR A 991 68.04 118.15 49.09
C THR A 991 67.89 116.66 49.37
N SER A 992 67.71 115.81 48.35
CA SER A 992 67.41 114.37 48.49
C SER A 992 68.48 113.47 47.86
N THR A 993 68.68 112.28 48.42
CA THR A 993 69.47 111.17 47.87
C THR A 993 68.77 109.81 48.05
N VAL A 994 69.04 108.87 47.14
CA VAL A 994 68.54 107.47 47.17
C VAL A 994 69.74 106.52 47.16
N ASP A 995 69.74 105.50 48.02
CA ASP A 995 70.69 104.38 48.01
C ASP A 995 69.93 103.06 48.16
N GLY A 996 69.98 102.20 47.13
CA GLY A 996 69.19 100.97 47.05
C GLY A 996 67.69 101.22 47.17
N PHE A 997 67.14 100.96 48.37
CA PHE A 997 65.75 101.20 48.75
C PHE A 997 65.60 102.18 49.94
N VAL A 998 66.64 102.95 50.28
CA VAL A 998 66.65 103.94 51.37
C VAL A 998 66.76 105.35 50.79
N VAL A 999 65.97 106.30 51.27
CA VAL A 999 65.94 107.69 50.74
C VAL A 999 66.13 108.74 51.84
N THR A 1000 66.99 109.74 51.65
CA THR A 1000 67.38 110.71 52.71
C THR A 1000 67.21 112.18 52.27
N ASN A 1001 66.55 113.01 53.09
CA ASN A 1001 66.41 114.47 52.85
C ASN A 1001 67.23 115.33 53.83
N THR A 1002 67.94 116.36 53.35
CA THR A 1002 68.84 117.24 54.15
C THR A 1002 68.52 118.74 54.01
N PHE A 1003 68.38 119.48 55.13
CA PHE A 1003 67.87 120.87 55.20
C PHE A 1003 68.89 122.02 54.94
N THR A 1004 68.40 123.16 54.41
CA THR A 1004 69.15 124.42 54.10
C THR A 1004 68.28 125.70 54.24
N PRO A 1005 68.78 126.84 54.78
CA PRO A 1005 67.97 128.07 55.03
C PRO A 1005 68.11 129.25 53.99
N PRO A 1006 67.08 130.14 53.83
CA PRO A 1006 67.03 131.20 52.80
C PRO A 1006 67.25 132.68 53.27
N THR A 1007 67.29 133.64 52.33
CA THR A 1007 67.46 135.12 52.53
C THR A 1007 66.40 135.98 51.78
N PRO A 1008 66.10 137.26 52.19
CA PRO A 1008 64.86 137.96 51.77
C PRO A 1008 64.99 139.39 51.17
N ILE A 1009 64.13 139.77 50.19
CA ILE A 1009 63.47 141.11 50.03
C ILE A 1009 62.07 140.95 49.30
N PRO A 1010 61.23 141.96 48.85
CA PRO A 1010 59.77 141.99 49.14
C PRO A 1010 58.81 142.13 47.88
N PRO A 1011 57.50 142.55 47.95
CA PRO A 1011 56.34 141.78 48.48
C PRO A 1011 54.97 141.87 47.69
N MET A 1012 54.08 140.86 47.87
CA MET A 1012 52.57 140.91 47.81
C MET A 1012 51.84 141.28 46.46
N PRO A 1013 50.47 141.19 46.29
CA PRO A 1013 49.34 141.03 47.25
C PRO A 1013 48.28 139.89 46.82
N PRO A 1014 46.95 139.81 47.20
CA PRO A 1014 46.41 138.60 47.91
C PRO A 1014 44.91 138.08 47.74
N THR A 1015 44.64 136.75 47.88
CA THR A 1015 43.39 136.01 48.36
C THR A 1015 41.98 136.29 47.71
N PRO A 1016 40.77 135.73 48.11
CA PRO A 1016 40.29 134.88 49.26
C PRO A 1016 39.48 133.54 48.92
N GLN A 1017 38.47 133.08 49.72
CA GLN A 1017 37.93 131.67 49.78
C GLN A 1017 36.38 131.46 50.08
N ILE A 1018 35.89 130.18 50.14
CA ILE A 1018 34.68 129.60 50.89
C ILE A 1018 33.25 129.75 50.23
N PRO A 1019 32.15 128.91 50.41
CA PRO A 1019 31.72 127.94 51.48
C PRO A 1019 31.15 126.52 51.03
N GLU A 1020 29.97 126.03 51.53
CA GLU A 1020 29.46 124.61 51.60
C GLU A 1020 27.90 124.40 51.40
N LEU A 1021 27.39 123.12 51.38
CA LEU A 1021 26.41 122.49 52.34
C LEU A 1021 25.12 121.67 51.88
N SER A 1022 25.00 120.38 52.30
CA SER A 1022 23.80 119.58 52.79
C SER A 1022 22.61 118.94 51.96
N LYS A 1023 22.31 117.65 52.24
CA LYS A 1023 20.98 116.94 52.50
C LYS A 1023 19.95 116.58 51.37
N THR A 1024 18.93 115.67 51.45
CA THR A 1024 18.61 114.32 52.11
C THR A 1024 17.21 113.74 51.70
N GLY A 1025 17.02 112.39 51.57
CA GLY A 1025 15.77 111.64 51.96
C GLY A 1025 14.91 110.81 50.93
N ILE A 1026 14.18 109.78 51.45
CA ILE A 1026 12.91 109.09 50.99
C ILE A 1026 12.90 107.87 49.99
N ASP A 1027 12.55 106.69 50.53
CA ASP A 1027 11.50 105.64 50.23
C ASP A 1027 11.09 105.05 48.82
N VAL A 1028 10.60 103.79 48.89
CA VAL A 1028 9.78 102.88 48.00
C VAL A 1028 10.03 102.59 46.49
N SER A 1029 10.18 101.27 46.22
CA SER A 1029 9.38 100.42 45.27
C SER A 1029 9.73 100.17 43.77
N ALA A 1030 9.45 98.92 43.36
CA ALA A 1030 8.76 98.46 42.12
C ALA A 1030 9.46 98.27 40.74
N LEU A 1031 9.12 97.10 40.15
CA LEU A 1031 8.77 96.79 38.74
C LEU A 1031 9.75 96.95 37.55
N GLY A 1032 10.00 95.81 36.88
CA GLY A 1032 10.05 95.65 35.41
C GLY A 1032 11.32 96.11 34.67
N LEU A 1033 11.49 95.92 33.36
CA LEU A 1033 11.07 94.94 32.34
C LEU A 1033 11.50 95.52 30.96
N VAL A 1034 11.85 94.67 29.98
CA VAL A 1034 12.00 94.99 28.53
C VAL A 1034 13.17 95.90 28.07
N SER A 1035 14.25 95.26 27.66
CA SER A 1035 14.82 95.20 26.29
C SER A 1035 14.94 96.43 25.34
N LEU A 1036 16.11 96.46 24.66
CA LEU A 1036 16.32 96.56 23.19
C LEU A 1036 16.73 97.90 22.48
N LEU A 1037 17.90 97.83 21.83
CA LEU A 1037 18.28 98.34 20.47
C LEU A 1037 18.66 99.83 20.17
N LEU A 1038 19.43 99.95 19.06
CA LEU A 1038 19.65 101.10 18.12
C LEU A 1038 20.75 102.17 18.37
N LEU A 1039 21.99 101.85 17.91
CA LEU A 1039 22.74 102.46 16.76
C LEU A 1039 23.11 103.98 16.65
N ILE A 1040 24.02 104.24 15.67
CA ILE A 1040 24.55 105.53 15.14
C ILE A 1040 25.72 106.15 15.95
N GLY A 1041 26.84 106.64 15.38
CA GLY A 1041 27.36 106.53 13.99
C GLY A 1041 28.39 107.61 13.58
N GLY A 1042 29.55 107.22 13.00
CA GLY A 1042 30.57 108.09 12.37
C GLY A 1042 31.54 108.85 13.32
N GLY A 1043 32.74 109.31 12.91
CA GLY A 1043 33.51 109.08 11.67
C GLY A 1043 34.66 110.10 11.45
N MET A 1044 35.83 109.64 10.94
CA MET A 1044 37.03 110.44 10.51
C MET A 1044 37.83 111.25 11.57
N VAL A 1045 39.14 111.54 11.45
CA VAL A 1045 40.29 110.89 10.75
C VAL A 1045 41.66 111.44 11.25
N LEU A 1046 42.77 110.74 10.94
CA LEU A 1046 44.21 111.15 11.00
C LEU A 1046 44.95 111.34 12.36
N ARG A 1047 45.88 110.39 12.62
CA ARG A 1047 47.36 110.54 12.78
C ARG A 1047 47.94 111.82 13.47
N ARG A 1048 48.98 111.75 14.32
CA ARG A 1048 49.90 110.68 14.78
C ARG A 1048 50.80 111.22 15.91
N HIS A 1049 51.20 110.44 16.92
CA HIS A 1049 52.60 110.37 17.39
C HIS A 1049 52.86 109.19 18.37
N ARG A 1050 54.15 108.85 18.57
CA ARG A 1050 54.67 107.62 19.24
C ARG A 1050 54.67 107.66 20.79
N LYS A 1051 54.43 106.49 21.41
CA LYS A 1051 55.14 105.80 22.54
C LYS A 1051 54.14 104.84 23.25
N THR A 1052 54.49 103.73 23.92
CA THR A 1052 55.77 103.01 24.13
C THR A 1052 55.52 101.48 24.12
N GLY A 1053 56.53 100.63 24.39
CA GLY A 1053 56.40 99.16 24.43
C GLY A 1053 55.84 98.59 25.74
N ALA A 1054 55.66 97.26 25.79
CA ALA A 1054 54.99 96.56 26.88
C ALA A 1054 55.93 96.19 28.05
N CYS A 1055 55.82 96.95 29.14
CA CYS A 1055 56.07 96.54 30.53
C CYS A 1055 55.42 97.61 31.42
N GLY A 1056 54.08 97.60 31.50
CA GLY A 1056 53.35 98.78 31.97
C GLY A 1056 51.88 98.52 32.34
N GLU A 1057 51.59 97.41 33.01
CA GLU A 1057 50.29 97.19 33.64
C GLU A 1057 50.41 96.39 34.94
N LEU A 1058 51.23 96.91 35.87
CA LEU A 1058 50.99 96.73 37.29
C LEU A 1058 50.26 97.98 37.78
N ARG A 1059 49.00 97.78 38.18
CA ARG A 1059 48.05 98.78 38.67
C ARG A 1059 47.29 98.19 39.85
#